data_AF-A0AAV9WGP2-F1
#
_entry.id   AF-A0AAV9WGP2-F1
#
_cell.length_a   1.000
_cell.length_b   1.000
_cell.length_c   1.000
_cell.angle_alpha   90.00
_cell.angle_beta   90.00
_cell.angle_gamma   90.00
#
_symmetry.space_group_name_H-M   'P 1'
#
loop_
_entity.id
_entity.type
_entity.pdbx_description
1 polymer ?
#
loop_
_entity_poly.entity_id
_entity_poly.type
_entity_poly.pdbx_seq_one_letter_code
_entity_poly.pdbx_strand_id
1 'polypeptide(L)'
;MQTVVSALSLNGVVYAMDSEADWAFAANNLAKRSILLPSPTQKGMPTNCVEWKFVEKTDTCDTIINQYKSIKLTEDKFLELNPALEDDCEKLKPLYYVCVQTGAAPTAAATGKSTATAAAAAAKTTAKAVTTSTTKPAAAADDEVEERHADNPPAVKLTTKNPTAPKKLEAEEEDQYLITGAGDTTLKPRFCAPRRNIVNLQAELPDTFNLLVLALDKMMKTPDSDAFSYFQVSGIHGAPYWDWAESTEKSKMPPVTMEKTITVMGPDGQGGEKKTTIANPFYSYVFKGKEGTVFSRSKAFSGLKATARRPAISGSSDSIDEAADNAMQSGYLTRRKQTYNTLTSVTSFNYFSNSLEKLHNDVHMQVGGNGIMGLISFAAFDPIFWLHHNNIDRMLAIWQAANPGRYLTPDTATPSFQRTVEDGDKDDLNTPLYPWKHPNGKFWTSADVKDVQDIWSSGYGYPEVPCYHQGDTNTLDDFATEAINKLYSDVNAPKIKGRSAVQAVAAGQNVTEWDINIIVDQAELPGTFSIYVFLGNPPADPKNWDLSSQKVSTMTLLGTPGVAKMSKLEGMTIPLGPLLAKKGVKGTDKEIQDYLAKYLVWTCLSLNDEGTTQPHDVKTMKSLKVAVTSRSVVMPTDMKAKPIIGKATIQTAATKDKAKSGGASTLSELTHTKLKSGAEAHLRIGILPDIQNTTVTGGKI
;
A
#
# COMPACT_ATOMS: atom_id res chain seq x y z
N MET A 1 -16.22 -5.77 18.02
CA MET A 1 -16.82 -4.77 17.08
C MET A 1 -18.05 -5.29 16.32
N GLN A 2 -18.03 -6.48 15.72
CA GLN A 2 -19.03 -6.92 14.72
C GLN A 2 -20.50 -6.92 15.20
N THR A 3 -20.75 -7.18 16.49
CA THR A 3 -22.09 -7.17 17.11
C THR A 3 -22.80 -5.81 17.06
N VAL A 4 -22.05 -4.70 17.07
CA VAL A 4 -22.60 -3.33 17.17
C VAL A 4 -23.36 -2.91 15.91
N VAL A 5 -22.99 -3.45 14.74
CA VAL A 5 -23.67 -3.15 13.47
C VAL A 5 -24.95 -3.99 13.31
N SER A 6 -24.96 -5.21 13.86
CA SER A 6 -26.10 -6.15 13.72
C SER A 6 -27.22 -5.87 14.74
N ALA A 7 -26.91 -5.29 15.90
CA ALA A 7 -27.87 -4.99 16.97
C ALA A 7 -28.83 -3.81 16.66
N LEU A 8 -28.71 -3.15 15.51
CA LEU A 8 -29.44 -1.94 15.13
C LEU A 8 -30.93 -2.13 14.78
N SER A 9 -31.51 -3.32 14.97
CA SER A 9 -32.85 -3.67 14.45
C SER A 9 -33.96 -3.90 15.48
N LEU A 10 -33.66 -4.42 16.69
CA LEU A 10 -34.68 -4.71 17.72
C LEU A 10 -34.14 -4.53 19.15
N ASN A 11 -34.88 -3.75 19.96
CA ASN A 11 -34.79 -3.59 21.42
C ASN A 11 -33.43 -3.06 21.95
N GLY A 12 -33.40 -1.77 22.34
CA GLY A 12 -32.23 -1.13 22.97
C GLY A 12 -32.02 -1.49 24.45
N VAL A 13 -31.10 -0.75 25.13
CA VAL A 13 -30.37 -1.08 26.40
C VAL A 13 -29.12 -1.93 26.09
N VAL A 14 -27.86 -1.55 26.39
CA VAL A 14 -27.33 -0.36 27.11
C VAL A 14 -25.85 -0.01 26.73
N TYR A 15 -25.54 1.31 26.71
CA TYR A 15 -24.27 2.08 26.83
C TYR A 15 -22.85 1.66 26.31
N ALA A 16 -22.23 2.70 25.73
CA ALA A 16 -20.87 3.25 25.95
C ALA A 16 -19.62 2.71 25.19
N MET A 17 -19.11 3.60 24.32
CA MET A 17 -17.68 3.93 24.18
C MET A 17 -17.57 5.41 23.71
N ASP A 18 -17.75 6.42 24.56
CA ASP A 18 -18.01 6.38 26.02
C ASP A 18 -19.42 6.86 26.41
N SER A 19 -20.20 7.41 25.47
CA SER A 19 -21.62 7.65 25.63
C SER A 19 -22.45 7.03 24.50
N GLU A 20 -23.74 6.86 24.73
CA GLU A 20 -24.71 6.43 23.71
C GLU A 20 -24.93 7.51 22.64
N ALA A 21 -24.79 8.79 23.01
CA ALA A 21 -25.02 9.93 22.13
C ALA A 21 -23.99 10.03 21.00
N ASP A 22 -22.73 9.67 21.23
CA ASP A 22 -21.66 9.82 20.23
C ASP A 22 -21.84 8.83 19.06
N TRP A 23 -22.20 7.59 19.39
CA TRP A 23 -22.51 6.56 18.38
C TRP A 23 -23.88 6.79 17.75
N ALA A 24 -24.88 7.25 18.52
CA ALA A 24 -26.15 7.69 17.96
C ALA A 24 -26.01 8.92 17.03
N PHE A 25 -25.04 9.81 17.26
CA PHE A 25 -24.71 10.95 16.39
C PHE A 25 -24.02 10.49 15.10
N ALA A 26 -22.96 9.67 15.21
CA ALA A 26 -22.30 9.10 14.04
C ALA A 26 -23.27 8.27 13.18
N ALA A 27 -24.10 7.43 13.82
CA ALA A 27 -25.14 6.65 13.16
C ALA A 27 -26.28 7.53 12.62
N ASN A 28 -26.66 8.65 13.25
CA ASN A 28 -27.62 9.60 12.68
C ASN A 28 -27.07 10.34 11.48
N ASN A 29 -25.82 10.81 11.52
CA ASN A 29 -25.23 11.54 10.41
C ASN A 29 -24.85 10.62 9.24
N LEU A 30 -24.60 9.34 9.51
CA LEU A 30 -24.76 8.27 8.52
C LEU A 30 -26.22 8.21 8.05
N ALA A 31 -27.19 7.79 8.86
CA ALA A 31 -28.58 7.53 8.44
C ALA A 31 -29.27 8.70 7.71
N LYS A 32 -29.01 9.96 8.09
CA LYS A 32 -29.50 11.17 7.42
C LYS A 32 -28.87 11.44 6.05
N ARG A 33 -27.76 10.75 5.72
CA ARG A 33 -27.00 10.85 4.46
C ARG A 33 -26.73 9.49 3.80
N SER A 34 -27.22 8.38 4.37
CA SER A 34 -26.92 7.00 3.97
C SER A 34 -28.15 6.24 3.48
N ILE A 35 -28.84 6.82 2.50
CA ILE A 35 -28.86 6.08 1.24
C ILE A 35 -27.50 6.28 0.60
N LEU A 36 -26.90 5.22 0.07
CA LEU A 36 -25.66 5.33 -0.71
C LEU A 36 -25.96 6.10 -1.99
N LEU A 37 -25.85 7.43 -1.90
CA LEU A 37 -25.75 8.32 -3.04
C LEU A 37 -24.45 7.95 -3.77
N PRO A 38 -24.50 7.34 -4.96
CA PRO A 38 -23.31 7.22 -5.78
C PRO A 38 -22.84 8.62 -6.18
N SER A 39 -21.57 8.78 -6.51
CA SER A 39 -20.99 10.09 -6.81
C SER A 39 -20.22 10.05 -8.14
N PRO A 40 -20.40 11.03 -9.04
CA PRO A 40 -21.23 12.23 -8.87
C PRO A 40 -22.71 12.03 -9.26
N THR A 41 -23.62 12.74 -8.58
CA THR A 41 -25.06 12.84 -8.94
C THR A 41 -25.43 14.27 -9.31
N GLN A 42 -26.48 14.44 -10.13
CA GLN A 42 -27.04 15.78 -10.37
C GLN A 42 -27.79 16.29 -9.13
N LYS A 43 -28.07 17.61 -9.06
CA LYS A 43 -28.70 18.23 -7.87
C LYS A 43 -30.16 17.81 -7.72
N GLY A 44 -30.58 17.47 -6.51
CA GLY A 44 -31.99 17.21 -6.19
C GLY A 44 -32.45 15.75 -6.36
N MET A 45 -31.52 14.79 -6.39
CA MET A 45 -31.87 13.36 -6.41
C MET A 45 -32.69 12.93 -5.18
N PRO A 46 -33.63 11.98 -5.34
CA PRO A 46 -34.50 11.53 -4.26
C PRO A 46 -33.75 10.77 -3.17
N THR A 47 -33.97 11.17 -1.91
CA THR A 47 -33.33 10.59 -0.72
C THR A 47 -33.85 9.20 -0.35
N ASN A 48 -34.81 8.65 -1.10
CA ASN A 48 -35.30 7.27 -1.00
C ASN A 48 -34.96 6.42 -2.25
N CYS A 49 -33.99 6.82 -3.08
CA CYS A 49 -33.56 6.04 -4.24
C CYS A 49 -32.91 4.70 -3.82
N VAL A 50 -33.36 3.58 -4.41
CA VAL A 50 -32.85 2.22 -4.13
C VAL A 50 -32.10 1.60 -5.30
N GLU A 51 -32.24 2.14 -6.52
CA GLU A 51 -31.50 1.67 -7.69
C GLU A 51 -31.07 2.84 -8.59
N TRP A 52 -29.82 2.77 -9.08
CA TRP A 52 -29.12 3.85 -9.77
C TRP A 52 -28.48 3.36 -11.07
N LYS A 53 -28.58 4.15 -12.16
CA LYS A 53 -27.82 3.96 -13.40
C LYS A 53 -26.69 5.00 -13.47
N PHE A 54 -25.49 4.57 -13.85
CA PHE A 54 -24.42 5.46 -14.28
C PHE A 54 -24.62 5.81 -15.75
N VAL A 55 -24.68 7.09 -16.10
CA VAL A 55 -24.90 7.56 -17.47
C VAL A 55 -23.59 7.47 -18.26
N GLU A 56 -23.58 6.65 -19.29
CA GLU A 56 -22.47 6.51 -20.24
C GLU A 56 -22.57 7.56 -21.36
N LYS A 57 -21.50 7.73 -22.15
CA LYS A 57 -21.46 8.74 -23.23
C LYS A 57 -22.45 8.49 -24.38
N THR A 58 -23.03 7.29 -24.43
CA THR A 58 -23.99 6.84 -25.44
C THR A 58 -25.40 6.70 -24.89
N ASP A 59 -25.63 6.99 -23.60
CA ASP A 59 -26.95 6.88 -22.99
C ASP A 59 -27.82 8.10 -23.32
N THR A 60 -29.10 7.82 -23.58
CA THR A 60 -30.19 8.80 -23.61
C THR A 60 -31.24 8.40 -22.57
N CYS A 61 -32.24 9.26 -22.33
CA CYS A 61 -33.41 8.84 -21.55
C CYS A 61 -34.03 7.56 -22.12
N ASP A 62 -34.19 7.47 -23.45
CA ASP A 62 -34.73 6.28 -24.11
C ASP A 62 -33.91 5.02 -23.81
N THR A 63 -32.58 5.04 -23.91
CA THR A 63 -31.78 3.82 -23.68
C THR A 63 -31.92 3.34 -22.24
N ILE A 64 -31.91 4.26 -21.27
CA ILE A 64 -32.10 3.96 -19.85
C ILE A 64 -33.52 3.45 -19.58
N ILE A 65 -34.56 4.15 -20.05
CA ILE A 65 -35.96 3.73 -19.86
C ILE A 65 -36.21 2.37 -20.50
N ASN A 66 -35.64 2.10 -21.68
CA ASN A 66 -35.70 0.78 -22.31
C ASN A 66 -34.98 -0.31 -21.51
N GLN A 67 -33.81 -0.03 -20.93
CA GLN A 67 -33.06 -0.95 -20.06
C GLN A 67 -33.86 -1.34 -18.81
N TYR A 68 -34.55 -0.38 -18.18
CA TYR A 68 -35.30 -0.56 -16.93
C TYR A 68 -36.81 -0.84 -17.14
N LYS A 69 -37.20 -1.33 -18.32
CA LYS A 69 -38.59 -1.74 -18.62
C LYS A 69 -39.13 -2.83 -17.69
N SER A 70 -38.26 -3.70 -17.15
CA SER A 70 -38.62 -4.76 -16.21
C SER A 70 -39.24 -4.23 -14.91
N ILE A 71 -38.77 -3.08 -14.42
CA ILE A 71 -39.29 -2.40 -13.22
C ILE A 71 -40.38 -1.37 -13.54
N LYS A 72 -40.86 -1.33 -14.80
CA LYS A 72 -41.89 -0.40 -15.31
C LYS A 72 -41.50 1.08 -15.21
N LEU A 73 -40.22 1.41 -15.36
CA LEU A 73 -39.79 2.80 -15.50
C LEU A 73 -40.46 3.43 -16.73
N THR A 74 -41.07 4.61 -16.56
CA THR A 74 -41.61 5.46 -17.64
C THR A 74 -40.79 6.74 -17.75
N GLU A 75 -40.98 7.49 -18.83
CA GLU A 75 -40.34 8.80 -19.02
C GLU A 75 -40.75 9.79 -17.92
N ASP A 76 -42.05 9.98 -17.69
CA ASP A 76 -42.60 10.78 -16.58
C ASP A 76 -41.94 10.43 -15.24
N LYS A 77 -41.78 9.12 -14.97
CA LYS A 77 -41.21 8.65 -13.71
C LYS A 77 -39.70 8.83 -13.65
N PHE A 78 -38.99 8.68 -14.76
CA PHE A 78 -37.56 8.95 -14.84
C PHE A 78 -37.25 10.44 -14.65
N LEU A 79 -38.07 11.33 -15.20
CA LEU A 79 -37.98 12.78 -14.97
C LEU A 79 -38.32 13.15 -13.52
N GLU A 80 -39.40 12.60 -12.95
CA GLU A 80 -39.76 12.77 -11.52
C GLU A 80 -38.63 12.32 -10.57
N LEU A 81 -37.96 11.21 -10.90
CA LEU A 81 -36.82 10.68 -10.15
C LEU A 81 -35.51 11.46 -10.37
N ASN A 82 -35.42 12.33 -11.37
CA ASN A 82 -34.20 13.07 -11.72
C ASN A 82 -34.48 14.57 -12.01
N PRO A 83 -34.92 15.38 -11.03
CA PRO A 83 -35.40 16.75 -11.26
C PRO A 83 -34.41 17.72 -11.92
N ALA A 84 -33.10 17.41 -11.89
CA ALA A 84 -32.06 18.15 -12.61
C ALA A 84 -32.16 18.07 -14.15
N LEU A 85 -33.03 17.20 -14.68
CA LEU A 85 -33.36 17.15 -16.10
C LEU A 85 -34.36 18.25 -16.49
N GLU A 86 -35.13 18.82 -15.55
CA GLU A 86 -36.07 19.92 -15.82
C GLU A 86 -36.95 19.66 -17.07
N ASP A 87 -37.52 18.46 -17.13
CA ASP A 87 -38.34 17.92 -18.24
C ASP A 87 -37.65 17.91 -19.64
N ASP A 88 -36.31 18.00 -19.66
CA ASP A 88 -35.47 18.02 -20.86
C ASP A 88 -34.40 16.91 -20.80
N CYS A 89 -34.60 15.90 -21.63
CA CYS A 89 -33.71 14.74 -21.72
C CYS A 89 -32.33 15.01 -22.36
N GLU A 90 -32.11 16.16 -23.01
CA GLU A 90 -30.75 16.56 -23.43
C GLU A 90 -29.90 17.08 -22.25
N LYS A 91 -30.50 17.38 -21.09
CA LYS A 91 -29.77 17.72 -19.84
C LYS A 91 -29.22 16.50 -19.10
N LEU A 92 -29.36 15.30 -19.66
CA LEU A 92 -28.78 14.06 -19.14
C LEU A 92 -27.25 14.06 -19.29
N LYS A 93 -26.54 14.23 -18.17
CA LYS A 93 -25.07 14.37 -18.19
C LYS A 93 -24.36 13.01 -18.13
N PRO A 94 -23.48 12.66 -19.09
CA PRO A 94 -22.65 11.48 -18.97
C PRO A 94 -21.63 11.62 -17.82
N LEU A 95 -21.21 10.49 -17.28
CA LEU A 95 -20.39 10.35 -16.08
C LEU A 95 -21.06 10.78 -14.76
N TYR A 96 -22.39 10.96 -14.76
CA TYR A 96 -23.21 11.14 -13.55
C TYR A 96 -24.08 9.92 -13.29
N TYR A 97 -24.52 9.76 -12.04
CA TYR A 97 -25.56 8.80 -11.68
C TYR A 97 -26.95 9.46 -11.66
N VAL A 98 -27.93 8.68 -12.08
CA VAL A 98 -29.37 8.99 -12.11
C VAL A 98 -30.15 7.91 -11.38
N CYS A 99 -31.24 8.29 -10.71
CA CYS A 99 -32.11 7.37 -10.00
C CYS A 99 -33.06 6.67 -10.97
N VAL A 100 -33.23 5.35 -10.84
CA VAL A 100 -34.17 4.55 -11.67
C VAL A 100 -35.24 3.83 -10.86
N GLN A 101 -35.06 3.65 -9.54
CA GLN A 101 -36.11 3.15 -8.64
C GLN A 101 -36.02 3.77 -7.24
N THR A 102 -37.17 4.03 -6.61
CA THR A 102 -37.28 4.48 -5.21
C THR A 102 -37.98 3.45 -4.31
N GLY A 103 -37.58 3.45 -3.03
CA GLY A 103 -38.20 2.65 -1.98
C GLY A 103 -39.37 3.34 -1.28
N ALA A 104 -40.12 2.59 -0.46
CA ALA A 104 -41.25 3.10 0.29
C ALA A 104 -40.85 4.24 1.25
N ALA A 105 -41.65 5.30 1.30
CA ALA A 105 -41.43 6.44 2.18
C ALA A 105 -41.82 6.11 3.64
N PRO A 106 -41.04 6.53 4.65
CA PRO A 106 -41.35 6.28 6.06
C PRO A 106 -42.54 7.12 6.53
N THR A 107 -43.55 6.48 7.12
CA THR A 107 -44.72 7.14 7.71
C THR A 107 -44.39 7.79 9.04
N ALA A 108 -44.73 9.08 9.22
CA ALA A 108 -44.43 9.83 10.42
C ALA A 108 -45.23 9.38 11.66
N ALA A 109 -44.55 9.18 12.79
CA ALA A 109 -45.17 8.91 14.08
C ALA A 109 -45.58 10.21 14.82
N ALA A 110 -46.64 10.14 15.62
CA ALA A 110 -47.27 11.32 16.24
C ALA A 110 -46.49 11.90 17.43
N THR A 111 -46.58 13.22 17.62
CA THR A 111 -45.84 13.97 18.65
C THR A 111 -46.54 14.00 20.01
N GLY A 112 -46.00 13.25 20.97
CA GLY A 112 -46.36 13.38 22.39
C GLY A 112 -45.74 14.65 23.00
N LYS A 113 -46.55 15.53 23.59
CA LYS A 113 -46.06 16.70 24.34
C LYS A 113 -45.53 16.30 25.72
N SER A 114 -44.40 16.87 26.11
CA SER A 114 -44.00 17.03 27.52
C SER A 114 -43.67 18.48 27.81
N THR A 115 -44.03 18.97 28.99
CA THR A 115 -43.96 20.39 29.37
C THR A 115 -42.65 20.76 30.05
N ALA A 116 -42.08 21.90 29.68
CA ALA A 116 -40.94 22.47 30.39
C ALA A 116 -41.32 22.97 31.80
N THR A 117 -40.35 23.01 32.70
CA THR A 117 -40.40 23.81 33.93
C THR A 117 -39.01 24.41 34.15
N ALA A 118 -38.95 25.71 34.42
CA ALA A 118 -37.69 26.43 34.58
C ALA A 118 -37.52 26.95 36.00
N ALA A 119 -36.28 26.96 36.49
CA ALA A 119 -35.88 27.65 37.71
C ALA A 119 -34.48 28.27 37.48
N ALA A 120 -34.29 29.53 37.89
CA ALA A 120 -33.04 30.25 37.70
C ALA A 120 -32.70 31.05 38.97
N ALA A 121 -31.41 31.11 39.32
CA ALA A 121 -30.85 31.97 40.36
C ALA A 121 -29.38 32.29 40.03
N ALA A 122 -28.88 33.47 40.42
CA ALA A 122 -27.53 33.93 40.03
C ALA A 122 -26.92 34.96 41.01
N ALA A 123 -25.59 34.88 41.23
CA ALA A 123 -24.67 35.91 41.78
C ALA A 123 -23.23 35.30 41.76
N LYS A 124 -22.17 35.96 41.26
CA LYS A 124 -21.34 37.06 41.85
C LYS A 124 -20.73 36.73 43.21
N THR A 125 -19.48 37.03 43.59
CA THR A 125 -18.17 37.39 42.94
C THR A 125 -17.06 36.97 43.97
N THR A 126 -15.75 37.29 44.00
CA THR A 126 -14.85 38.33 43.44
C THR A 126 -13.38 37.83 43.51
N ALA A 127 -12.36 38.61 43.09
CA ALA A 127 -10.94 38.19 43.08
C ALA A 127 -9.96 39.20 43.74
N LYS A 128 -8.81 38.72 44.24
CA LYS A 128 -7.55 39.48 44.39
C LYS A 128 -6.32 38.56 44.55
N ALA A 129 -5.12 39.09 44.31
CA ALA A 129 -3.87 38.37 44.02
C ALA A 129 -2.68 38.79 44.93
N VAL A 130 -1.41 38.64 44.45
CA VAL A 130 -0.12 39.22 44.96
C VAL A 130 0.56 38.46 46.13
N THR A 131 1.88 38.18 46.19
CA THR A 131 3.05 38.07 45.25
C THR A 131 4.28 37.41 45.95
N THR A 132 5.33 37.01 45.18
CA THR A 132 6.81 37.00 45.52
C THR A 132 7.36 36.13 46.67
N SER A 133 8.62 35.63 46.69
CA SER A 133 9.72 35.48 45.70
C SER A 133 10.89 34.63 46.26
N THR A 134 11.91 34.29 45.43
CA THR A 134 13.34 33.98 45.80
C THR A 134 13.64 32.72 46.68
N THR A 135 14.76 31.98 46.61
CA THR A 135 16.07 32.06 45.89
C THR A 135 16.73 30.67 45.65
N LYS A 136 17.93 30.62 45.04
CA LYS A 136 18.83 29.47 44.68
C LYS A 136 20.30 29.88 45.04
N PRO A 137 21.40 29.05 45.09
CA PRO A 137 21.65 27.58 45.06
C PRO A 137 22.49 27.03 46.26
N ALA A 138 22.83 25.71 46.25
CA ALA A 138 24.13 25.13 46.69
C ALA A 138 24.31 23.70 46.09
N ALA A 139 25.50 23.08 46.20
CA ALA A 139 25.79 21.74 45.65
C ALA A 139 26.95 20.98 46.35
N ALA A 140 26.95 19.65 46.18
CA ALA A 140 28.05 18.66 46.28
C ALA A 140 28.78 18.40 47.63
N ALA A 141 28.91 17.10 47.96
CA ALA A 141 29.97 16.45 48.73
C ALA A 141 29.92 14.93 48.41
N ASP A 142 31.07 14.24 48.40
CA ASP A 142 31.23 12.81 48.05
C ASP A 142 31.75 11.99 49.27
N ASP A 143 32.45 10.87 49.00
CA ASP A 143 33.13 9.92 49.91
C ASP A 143 32.22 8.86 50.61
N GLU A 144 32.61 7.58 50.76
CA GLU A 144 33.86 6.88 50.39
C GLU A 144 33.62 5.40 49.98
N VAL A 145 34.69 4.59 49.82
CA VAL A 145 34.72 3.29 49.10
C VAL A 145 35.11 2.11 50.00
N GLU A 146 34.61 0.89 49.73
CA GLU A 146 35.36 -0.35 50.05
C GLU A 146 35.20 -1.45 48.97
N GLU A 147 36.29 -2.17 48.67
CA GLU A 147 36.33 -3.33 47.75
C GLU A 147 36.46 -4.67 48.49
N ARG A 148 35.86 -5.76 47.96
CA ARG A 148 36.63 -6.87 47.34
C ARG A 148 35.81 -8.09 46.86
N HIS A 149 36.19 -8.57 45.67
CA HIS A 149 36.21 -9.96 45.14
C HIS A 149 34.94 -10.83 45.00
N ALA A 150 34.87 -11.45 43.82
CA ALA A 150 34.35 -12.80 43.47
C ALA A 150 32.90 -13.16 43.92
N ASP A 151 31.97 -13.39 42.99
CA ASP A 151 32.04 -14.54 42.08
C ASP A 151 31.54 -14.26 40.66
N ASN A 152 32.01 -15.06 39.69
CA ASN A 152 31.65 -14.92 38.28
C ASN A 152 30.90 -16.18 37.78
N PRO A 153 29.58 -16.13 37.53
CA PRO A 153 28.85 -17.30 37.02
C PRO A 153 29.35 -17.69 35.62
N PRO A 154 29.47 -18.99 35.31
CA PRO A 154 30.20 -19.45 34.14
C PRO A 154 29.52 -19.04 32.82
N ALA A 155 30.34 -18.83 31.79
CA ALA A 155 29.88 -18.50 30.44
C ALA A 155 28.83 -19.50 29.95
N VAL A 156 27.60 -19.02 29.73
CA VAL A 156 26.50 -19.83 29.22
C VAL A 156 26.86 -20.31 27.82
N LYS A 157 27.03 -21.63 27.67
CA LYS A 157 27.29 -22.26 26.38
C LYS A 157 26.21 -21.88 25.38
N LEU A 158 26.60 -21.47 24.18
CA LEU A 158 25.70 -21.31 23.04
C LEU A 158 24.96 -22.63 22.79
N THR A 159 23.68 -22.68 23.15
CA THR A 159 22.82 -23.83 22.85
C THR A 159 22.23 -23.67 21.46
N THR A 160 22.54 -24.60 20.55
CA THR A 160 22.04 -24.64 19.17
C THR A 160 20.56 -25.05 19.05
N LYS A 161 19.77 -24.83 20.10
CA LYS A 161 18.31 -25.01 20.08
C LYS A 161 17.65 -23.65 20.02
N ASN A 162 16.89 -23.41 18.96
CA ASN A 162 15.89 -22.34 18.94
C ASN A 162 15.01 -22.47 20.21
N PRO A 163 14.64 -21.36 20.86
CA PRO A 163 13.72 -21.42 21.99
C PRO A 163 12.42 -22.08 21.52
N THR A 164 11.95 -23.09 22.26
CA THR A 164 10.61 -23.67 22.03
C THR A 164 9.58 -22.55 21.99
N ALA A 165 8.66 -22.63 21.03
CA ALA A 165 7.56 -21.67 20.89
C ALA A 165 6.83 -21.47 22.25
N PRO A 166 6.38 -20.25 22.55
CA PRO A 166 5.77 -19.94 23.84
C PRO A 166 4.56 -20.84 24.08
N LYS A 167 4.60 -21.65 25.15
CA LYS A 167 3.62 -22.71 25.47
C LYS A 167 2.20 -22.22 25.81
N LYS A 168 1.86 -20.96 25.57
CA LYS A 168 0.48 -20.48 25.58
C LYS A 168 0.27 -19.25 24.67
N LEU A 169 0.12 -19.52 23.38
CA LEU A 169 -0.76 -18.76 22.48
C LEU A 169 -1.77 -19.68 21.78
N GLU A 170 -2.03 -20.85 22.37
CA GLU A 170 -3.34 -21.49 22.28
C GLU A 170 -4.31 -20.60 23.07
N ALA A 171 -4.88 -19.62 22.37
CA ALA A 171 -6.19 -19.09 22.71
C ALA A 171 -7.20 -20.24 22.57
N GLU A 172 -8.15 -20.34 23.49
CA GLU A 172 -9.19 -21.36 23.42
C GLU A 172 -10.02 -21.13 22.14
N GLU A 173 -10.62 -22.17 21.58
CA GLU A 173 -11.12 -22.14 20.19
C GLU A 173 -12.25 -21.10 19.97
N GLU A 174 -12.85 -20.60 21.06
CA GLU A 174 -13.84 -19.53 21.12
C GLU A 174 -13.26 -18.10 20.94
N ASP A 175 -11.97 -17.87 21.24
CA ASP A 175 -11.31 -16.54 21.20
C ASP A 175 -10.83 -16.12 19.78
N GLN A 176 -11.04 -16.97 18.76
CA GLN A 176 -10.42 -16.79 17.44
C GLN A 176 -11.29 -15.96 16.48
N TYR A 177 -10.91 -14.70 16.28
CA TYR A 177 -11.64 -13.76 15.41
C TYR A 177 -11.67 -14.20 13.94
N LEU A 178 -12.89 -14.46 13.46
CA LEU A 178 -13.16 -14.84 12.07
C LEU A 178 -13.06 -13.62 11.15
N ILE A 179 -12.09 -13.63 10.23
CA ILE A 179 -12.01 -12.60 9.19
C ILE A 179 -13.10 -12.89 8.16
N THR A 180 -13.97 -11.92 7.91
CA THR A 180 -15.13 -12.06 7.01
C THR A 180 -15.16 -11.05 5.87
N GLY A 181 -14.28 -10.04 5.87
CA GLY A 181 -14.46 -8.83 5.05
C GLY A 181 -15.59 -7.92 5.55
N ALA A 182 -15.93 -6.88 4.79
CA ALA A 182 -16.82 -5.79 5.22
C ALA A 182 -18.31 -6.05 4.92
N GLY A 183 -19.20 -5.37 5.66
CA GLY A 183 -20.65 -5.48 5.49
C GLY A 183 -21.25 -6.80 6.00
N ASP A 184 -22.58 -6.85 6.04
CA ASP A 184 -23.36 -8.00 6.50
C ASP A 184 -23.20 -9.21 5.55
N THR A 185 -22.73 -10.33 6.10
CA THR A 185 -22.48 -11.59 5.39
C THR A 185 -23.75 -12.38 5.08
N THR A 186 -24.88 -12.06 5.72
CA THR A 186 -26.17 -12.72 5.48
C THR A 186 -26.80 -12.28 4.16
N LEU A 187 -26.62 -11.00 3.78
CA LEU A 187 -27.17 -10.42 2.54
C LEU A 187 -26.75 -11.16 1.26
N LYS A 188 -27.68 -11.31 0.32
CA LYS A 188 -27.49 -11.94 -0.99
C LYS A 188 -28.19 -11.09 -2.08
N PRO A 189 -27.43 -10.43 -3.00
CA PRO A 189 -25.97 -10.30 -3.01
C PRO A 189 -25.46 -9.59 -1.74
N ARG A 190 -24.20 -9.85 -1.38
CA ARG A 190 -23.53 -9.14 -0.29
C ARG A 190 -23.29 -7.69 -0.72
N PHE A 191 -23.45 -6.73 0.19
CA PHE A 191 -23.02 -5.36 -0.08
C PHE A 191 -21.50 -5.31 -0.33
N CYS A 192 -21.10 -4.66 -1.43
CA CYS A 192 -19.71 -4.57 -1.89
C CYS A 192 -19.38 -3.10 -2.19
N ALA A 193 -18.35 -2.56 -1.52
CA ALA A 193 -17.99 -1.15 -1.62
C ALA A 193 -16.62 -0.92 -2.31
N PRO A 194 -16.48 0.09 -3.18
CA PRO A 194 -15.17 0.45 -3.72
C PRO A 194 -14.29 1.06 -2.62
N ARG A 195 -13.13 0.44 -2.35
CA ARG A 195 -12.02 1.14 -1.69
C ARG A 195 -11.60 2.29 -2.62
N ARG A 196 -11.31 3.47 -2.04
CA ARG A 196 -10.96 4.69 -2.79
C ARG A 196 -9.54 5.15 -2.44
N ASN A 197 -8.90 5.84 -3.38
CA ASN A 197 -7.67 6.58 -3.12
C ASN A 197 -7.97 7.60 -2.00
N ILE A 198 -7.12 7.65 -0.97
CA ILE A 198 -7.35 8.52 0.20
C ILE A 198 -7.50 10.00 -0.16
N VAL A 199 -6.82 10.49 -1.21
CA VAL A 199 -6.94 11.88 -1.69
C VAL A 199 -8.34 12.15 -2.24
N ASN A 200 -8.88 11.23 -3.06
CA ASN A 200 -10.26 11.30 -3.56
C ASN A 200 -11.27 11.11 -2.43
N LEU A 201 -11.03 10.21 -1.48
CA LEU A 201 -11.92 9.98 -0.33
C LEU A 201 -12.06 11.24 0.53
N GLN A 202 -10.95 11.94 0.80
CA GLN A 202 -10.93 13.19 1.56
C GLN A 202 -11.66 14.34 0.83
N ALA A 203 -11.50 14.44 -0.49
CA ALA A 203 -12.09 15.50 -1.30
C ALA A 203 -13.58 15.29 -1.64
N GLU A 204 -13.99 14.05 -1.93
CA GLU A 204 -15.31 13.72 -2.48
C GLU A 204 -16.31 13.23 -1.43
N LEU A 205 -15.83 12.58 -0.35
CA LEU A 205 -16.66 11.96 0.69
C LEU A 205 -16.18 12.36 2.10
N PRO A 206 -16.16 13.67 2.44
CA PRO A 206 -15.56 14.18 3.67
C PRO A 206 -16.17 13.59 4.95
N ASP A 207 -17.46 13.25 4.97
CA ASP A 207 -18.09 12.60 6.13
C ASP A 207 -17.57 11.17 6.35
N THR A 208 -17.34 10.41 5.27
CA THR A 208 -16.78 9.06 5.33
C THR A 208 -15.32 9.09 5.74
N PHE A 209 -14.56 10.06 5.21
CA PHE A 209 -13.19 10.34 5.63
C PHE A 209 -13.11 10.75 7.11
N ASN A 210 -14.05 11.58 7.60
CA ASN A 210 -14.13 11.97 9.01
C ASN A 210 -14.37 10.76 9.93
N LEU A 211 -15.27 9.84 9.55
CA LEU A 211 -15.50 8.59 10.28
C LEU A 211 -14.27 7.68 10.30
N LEU A 212 -13.54 7.58 9.18
CA LEU A 212 -12.27 6.86 9.08
C LEU A 212 -11.21 7.43 10.04
N VAL A 213 -11.06 8.75 10.09
CA VAL A 213 -10.14 9.43 11.03
C VAL A 213 -10.52 9.15 12.48
N LEU A 214 -11.80 9.29 12.84
CA LEU A 214 -12.30 9.04 14.20
C LEU A 214 -12.16 7.55 14.62
N ALA A 215 -12.39 6.62 13.70
CA ALA A 215 -12.21 5.19 13.95
C ALA A 215 -10.73 4.84 14.19
N LEU A 216 -9.82 5.40 13.38
CA LEU A 216 -8.38 5.16 13.51
C LEU A 216 -7.81 5.77 14.80
N ASP A 217 -8.18 7.02 15.12
CA ASP A 217 -7.85 7.68 16.40
C ASP A 217 -8.33 6.86 17.61
N LYS A 218 -9.56 6.32 17.55
CA LYS A 218 -10.09 5.42 18.59
C LYS A 218 -9.27 4.13 18.71
N MET A 219 -8.99 3.44 17.61
CA MET A 219 -8.15 2.22 17.62
C MET A 219 -6.75 2.50 18.19
N MET A 220 -6.16 3.66 17.90
CA MET A 220 -4.85 4.06 18.43
C MET A 220 -4.87 4.36 19.93
N LYS A 221 -5.99 4.84 20.47
CA LYS A 221 -6.16 5.08 21.91
C LYS A 221 -6.52 3.81 22.70
N THR A 222 -7.07 2.79 22.06
CA THR A 222 -7.37 1.50 22.68
C THR A 222 -6.09 0.84 23.26
N PRO A 223 -6.15 0.20 24.45
CA PRO A 223 -4.99 -0.48 25.07
C PRO A 223 -4.40 -1.62 24.22
N ASP A 224 -3.11 -1.87 24.37
CA ASP A 224 -2.38 -2.96 23.68
C ASP A 224 -2.85 -4.37 24.04
N SER A 225 -3.58 -4.55 25.14
CA SER A 225 -4.21 -5.82 25.50
C SER A 225 -5.50 -6.13 24.73
N ASP A 226 -6.05 -5.19 23.95
CA ASP A 226 -7.24 -5.41 23.11
C ASP A 226 -6.83 -5.86 21.69
N ALA A 227 -7.36 -6.99 21.23
CA ALA A 227 -7.09 -7.55 19.90
C ALA A 227 -7.53 -6.63 18.73
N PHE A 228 -8.45 -5.69 18.97
CA PHE A 228 -8.90 -4.68 18.00
C PHE A 228 -8.16 -3.33 18.14
N SER A 229 -7.24 -3.20 19.10
CA SER A 229 -6.38 -2.01 19.20
C SER A 229 -5.52 -1.85 17.95
N TYR A 230 -5.17 -0.61 17.60
CA TYR A 230 -4.22 -0.37 16.52
C TYR A 230 -2.87 -1.02 16.79
N PHE A 231 -2.49 -1.29 18.05
CA PHE A 231 -1.26 -2.01 18.35
C PHE A 231 -1.31 -3.48 17.88
N GLN A 232 -2.35 -4.22 18.28
CA GLN A 232 -2.52 -5.62 17.86
C GLN A 232 -2.88 -5.71 16.36
N VAL A 233 -3.79 -4.86 15.90
CA VAL A 233 -4.18 -4.77 14.48
C VAL A 233 -3.03 -4.29 13.60
N SER A 234 -2.03 -3.57 14.12
CA SER A 234 -0.80 -3.24 13.36
C SER A 234 0.27 -4.32 13.36
N GLY A 235 0.09 -5.41 14.10
CA GLY A 235 0.74 -6.67 13.75
C GLY A 235 0.08 -7.36 12.54
N ILE A 236 -1.00 -6.78 11.99
CA ILE A 236 -2.07 -7.52 11.31
C ILE A 236 -2.57 -6.87 9.98
N HIS A 237 -3.46 -5.85 9.96
CA HIS A 237 -4.20 -5.39 8.74
C HIS A 237 -4.76 -3.94 8.81
N GLY A 238 -5.22 -3.37 7.68
CA GLY A 238 -5.78 -1.99 7.61
C GLY A 238 -6.31 -1.54 6.23
N ALA A 239 -6.75 -0.28 6.08
CA ALA A 239 -7.31 0.37 4.86
C ALA A 239 -7.34 1.92 4.96
N PRO A 240 -7.61 2.73 3.89
CA PRO A 240 -7.80 2.46 2.44
C PRO A 240 -6.49 2.59 1.65
N TYR A 241 -6.46 3.02 0.36
CA TYR A 241 -5.25 3.01 -0.51
C TYR A 241 -4.62 4.37 -0.87
N TRP A 242 -3.32 4.35 -1.18
CA TRP A 242 -2.51 5.44 -1.78
C TRP A 242 -1.88 4.96 -3.09
N ASP A 243 -2.33 5.50 -4.23
CA ASP A 243 -1.69 5.24 -5.51
C ASP A 243 -0.41 6.06 -5.65
N TRP A 244 0.74 5.40 -5.50
CA TRP A 244 2.06 5.99 -5.66
C TRP A 244 2.60 5.93 -7.10
N ALA A 245 1.89 5.35 -8.07
CA ALA A 245 2.30 5.20 -9.47
C ALA A 245 1.60 6.18 -10.43
N GLU A 246 0.48 6.77 -10.03
CA GLU A 246 -0.34 7.62 -10.89
C GLU A 246 0.26 9.01 -11.18
N SER A 247 -0.34 9.73 -12.13
CA SER A 247 0.28 10.87 -12.82
C SER A 247 -0.02 12.27 -12.23
N THR A 248 -0.95 12.35 -11.29
CA THR A 248 -1.47 13.60 -10.69
C THR A 248 -0.58 14.06 -9.54
N GLU A 249 -0.36 13.20 -8.56
CA GLU A 249 0.50 13.41 -7.41
C GLU A 249 1.93 12.90 -7.64
N LYS A 250 2.16 12.05 -8.66
CA LYS A 250 3.52 11.71 -9.15
C LYS A 250 4.40 11.11 -8.04
N SER A 251 3.82 10.16 -7.32
CA SER A 251 4.39 9.52 -6.12
C SER A 251 4.55 10.41 -4.88
N LYS A 252 3.98 11.62 -4.80
CA LYS A 252 3.91 12.31 -3.49
C LYS A 252 3.20 11.48 -2.44
N MET A 253 3.57 11.69 -1.18
CA MET A 253 2.81 11.22 -0.03
C MET A 253 1.47 11.96 0.09
N PRO A 254 0.37 11.31 0.53
CA PRO A 254 -0.92 12.00 0.69
C PRO A 254 -0.80 13.11 1.74
N PRO A 255 -1.32 14.34 1.52
CA PRO A 255 -1.14 15.47 2.44
C PRO A 255 -1.53 15.16 3.89
N VAL A 256 -2.65 14.45 4.09
CA VAL A 256 -3.11 13.97 5.40
C VAL A 256 -2.07 13.14 6.16
N THR A 257 -1.11 12.48 5.49
CA THR A 257 -0.05 11.75 6.19
C THR A 257 1.05 12.65 6.76
N MET A 258 1.16 13.90 6.30
CA MET A 258 2.22 14.84 6.70
C MET A 258 1.73 15.94 7.66
N GLU A 259 0.42 16.08 7.85
CA GLU A 259 -0.19 17.05 8.76
C GLU A 259 -0.24 16.52 10.21
N LYS A 260 0.44 17.14 11.16
CA LYS A 260 0.51 16.67 12.57
C LYS A 260 -0.83 16.67 13.32
N THR A 261 -1.77 17.52 12.90
CA THR A 261 -3.10 17.67 13.48
C THR A 261 -4.15 17.76 12.38
N ILE A 262 -5.36 17.29 12.67
CA ILE A 262 -6.49 17.26 11.73
C ILE A 262 -7.74 17.77 12.42
N THR A 263 -8.63 18.44 11.68
CA THR A 263 -9.92 18.92 12.21
C THR A 263 -11.04 18.00 11.79
N VAL A 264 -11.71 17.40 12.77
CA VAL A 264 -12.83 16.47 12.62
C VAL A 264 -14.15 17.12 13.05
N MET A 265 -15.25 16.63 12.48
CA MET A 265 -16.61 16.87 12.95
C MET A 265 -16.96 15.79 13.98
N GLY A 266 -17.18 16.20 15.23
CA GLY A 266 -17.75 15.37 16.28
C GLY A 266 -19.10 15.90 16.77
N PRO A 267 -19.76 15.20 17.70
CA PRO A 267 -20.94 15.73 18.40
C PRO A 267 -20.55 16.92 19.30
N ASP A 268 -21.51 17.81 19.55
CA ASP A 268 -21.39 18.92 20.51
C ASP A 268 -21.89 18.57 21.93
N GLY A 269 -22.33 17.34 22.15
CA GLY A 269 -22.96 16.86 23.40
C GLY A 269 -24.42 17.29 23.59
N GLN A 270 -25.00 18.01 22.63
CA GLN A 270 -26.36 18.57 22.64
C GLN A 270 -27.20 18.13 21.42
N GLY A 271 -26.62 17.37 20.50
CA GLY A 271 -27.26 16.83 19.30
C GLY A 271 -26.92 17.58 18.00
N GLY A 272 -26.08 18.62 18.08
CA GLY A 272 -25.48 19.33 16.96
C GLY A 272 -24.02 18.89 16.69
N GLU A 273 -23.36 19.62 15.79
CA GLU A 273 -22.03 19.28 15.28
C GLU A 273 -20.96 20.26 15.79
N LYS A 274 -19.81 19.73 16.21
CA LYS A 274 -18.67 20.49 16.72
C LYS A 274 -17.39 20.16 15.97
N LYS A 275 -16.76 21.19 15.39
CA LYS A 275 -15.37 21.08 14.89
C LYS A 275 -14.40 20.94 16.05
N THR A 276 -13.59 19.89 16.01
CA THR A 276 -12.55 19.62 17.01
C THR A 276 -11.24 19.30 16.29
N THR A 277 -10.16 19.98 16.66
CA THR A 277 -8.81 19.65 16.14
C THR A 277 -8.18 18.61 17.06
N ILE A 278 -7.73 17.49 16.48
CA ILE A 278 -7.09 16.37 17.18
C ILE A 278 -5.67 16.13 16.63
N ALA A 279 -4.86 15.35 17.34
CA ALA A 279 -3.66 14.76 16.76
C ALA A 279 -4.05 13.87 15.57
N ASN A 280 -3.32 13.92 14.47
CA ASN A 280 -3.73 13.22 13.25
C ASN A 280 -3.28 11.75 13.26
N PRO A 281 -4.20 10.78 13.24
CA PRO A 281 -3.83 9.36 13.28
C PRO A 281 -3.15 8.87 11.99
N PHE A 282 -3.19 9.61 10.88
CA PHE A 282 -2.40 9.29 9.68
C PHE A 282 -0.96 9.81 9.72
N TYR A 283 -0.62 10.68 10.68
CA TYR A 283 0.71 11.26 10.80
C TYR A 283 1.72 10.27 11.40
N SER A 284 1.40 9.71 12.55
CA SER A 284 2.29 8.86 13.33
C SER A 284 1.50 8.08 14.37
N TYR A 285 1.90 6.83 14.66
CA TYR A 285 1.40 6.11 15.83
C TYR A 285 2.28 6.40 17.05
N VAL A 286 1.66 6.63 18.21
CA VAL A 286 2.34 6.95 19.48
C VAL A 286 2.25 5.74 20.40
N PHE A 287 3.41 5.21 20.80
CA PHE A 287 3.52 4.00 21.61
C PHE A 287 3.16 4.28 23.07
N LYS A 288 2.16 3.55 23.60
CA LYS A 288 1.68 3.70 24.98
C LYS A 288 2.57 2.94 25.97
N GLY A 289 3.64 3.59 26.41
CA GLY A 289 4.49 3.09 27.51
C GLY A 289 5.30 1.84 27.14
N LYS A 290 4.85 0.65 27.56
CA LYS A 290 5.62 -0.60 27.37
C LYS A 290 5.60 -1.12 25.94
N GLU A 291 4.64 -0.70 25.12
CA GLU A 291 4.58 -1.02 23.68
C GLU A 291 5.94 -0.78 22.98
N GLY A 292 6.61 0.34 23.28
CA GLY A 292 7.93 0.67 22.74
C GLY A 292 9.09 -0.26 23.16
N THR A 293 8.83 -1.30 23.95
CA THR A 293 9.83 -2.31 24.34
C THR A 293 9.78 -3.59 23.49
N VAL A 294 8.81 -3.75 22.58
CA VAL A 294 8.85 -4.84 21.57
C VAL A 294 10.06 -4.71 20.63
N PHE A 295 10.57 -3.49 20.47
CA PHE A 295 11.80 -3.17 19.76
C PHE A 295 13.08 -3.63 20.48
N SER A 296 13.00 -4.28 21.65
CA SER A 296 14.14 -4.75 22.46
C SER A 296 15.16 -5.65 21.73
N ARG A 297 14.76 -6.30 20.62
CA ARG A 297 15.68 -7.04 19.73
C ARG A 297 16.58 -6.13 18.87
N SER A 298 16.27 -4.85 18.73
CA SER A 298 16.99 -3.86 17.92
C SER A 298 17.31 -2.62 18.76
N LYS A 299 18.53 -2.56 19.32
CA LYS A 299 18.93 -1.57 20.34
C LYS A 299 18.53 -0.12 20.04
N ALA A 300 18.65 0.32 18.78
CA ALA A 300 18.31 1.69 18.39
C ALA A 300 16.81 2.04 18.57
N PHE A 301 15.89 1.12 18.30
CA PHE A 301 14.44 1.40 18.36
C PHE A 301 13.82 1.07 19.73
N SER A 302 14.58 0.48 20.65
CA SER A 302 14.13 0.19 22.02
C SER A 302 13.78 1.48 22.77
N GLY A 303 12.50 1.67 23.09
CA GLY A 303 11.99 2.88 23.73
C GLY A 303 11.53 3.99 22.77
N LEU A 304 11.37 3.69 21.47
CA LEU A 304 10.77 4.59 20.48
C LEU A 304 9.38 5.08 20.96
N LYS A 305 9.17 6.39 20.94
CA LYS A 305 7.95 7.03 21.49
C LYS A 305 6.81 7.11 20.47
N ALA A 306 7.16 7.35 19.21
CA ALA A 306 6.23 7.43 18.09
C ALA A 306 6.92 7.02 16.77
N THR A 307 6.13 6.65 15.75
CA THR A 307 6.63 6.26 14.43
C THR A 307 7.15 7.48 13.65
N ALA A 308 8.24 7.33 12.91
CA ALA A 308 8.86 8.43 12.16
C ALA A 308 9.36 7.96 10.79
N ARG A 309 9.30 8.86 9.82
CA ARG A 309 9.66 8.63 8.41
C ARG A 309 10.92 9.40 8.08
N ARG A 310 11.92 8.68 7.55
CA ARG A 310 13.31 9.14 7.34
C ARG A 310 13.91 10.00 8.48
N PRO A 311 13.80 9.61 9.76
CA PRO A 311 14.51 10.30 10.84
C PRO A 311 16.02 10.35 10.56
N ALA A 312 16.69 11.40 11.03
CA ALA A 312 18.12 11.63 10.78
C ALA A 312 19.03 10.49 11.29
N ILE A 313 18.59 9.82 12.36
CA ILE A 313 19.19 8.63 12.97
C ILE A 313 18.10 7.61 13.27
N SER A 314 18.46 6.32 13.24
CA SER A 314 17.58 5.24 13.67
C SER A 314 17.22 5.39 15.15
N GLY A 315 15.98 5.05 15.52
CA GLY A 315 15.47 5.21 16.88
C GLY A 315 14.89 6.56 17.26
N SER A 316 15.06 7.62 16.45
CA SER A 316 14.35 8.88 16.69
C SER A 316 12.87 8.81 16.24
N SER A 317 12.01 9.49 16.99
CA SER A 317 10.61 9.74 16.65
C SER A 317 10.39 11.06 15.89
N ASP A 318 11.47 11.76 15.50
CA ASP A 318 11.42 12.99 14.72
C ASP A 318 11.32 12.67 13.22
N SER A 319 10.10 12.68 12.69
CA SER A 319 9.85 12.49 11.25
C SER A 319 10.43 13.65 10.43
N ILE A 320 11.03 13.33 9.28
CA ILE A 320 11.51 14.30 8.28
C ILE A 320 10.67 14.09 7.02
N ASP A 321 9.40 14.50 7.11
CA ASP A 321 8.36 14.17 6.13
C ASP A 321 8.70 14.69 4.71
N GLU A 322 9.32 15.86 4.60
CA GLU A 322 9.84 16.38 3.31
C GLU A 322 10.91 15.45 2.68
N ALA A 323 11.75 14.80 3.48
CA ALA A 323 12.74 13.86 2.96
C ALA A 323 12.08 12.57 2.47
N ALA A 324 11.01 12.10 3.13
CA ALA A 324 10.22 10.95 2.72
C ALA A 324 9.47 11.22 1.40
N ASP A 325 8.80 12.37 1.31
CA ASP A 325 8.09 12.78 0.10
C ASP A 325 9.02 13.01 -1.10
N ASN A 326 10.15 13.70 -0.90
CA ASN A 326 11.16 13.87 -1.95
C ASN A 326 11.78 12.52 -2.38
N ALA A 327 12.04 11.59 -1.45
CA ALA A 327 12.54 10.26 -1.79
C ALA A 327 11.51 9.47 -2.61
N MET A 328 10.22 9.56 -2.28
CA MET A 328 9.15 8.95 -3.06
C MET A 328 9.02 9.56 -4.47
N GLN A 329 8.95 10.88 -4.59
CA GLN A 329 8.89 11.58 -5.88
C GLN A 329 10.11 11.29 -6.77
N SER A 330 11.30 11.11 -6.19
CA SER A 330 12.55 10.89 -6.95
C SER A 330 12.51 9.68 -7.89
N GLY A 331 11.78 8.62 -7.51
CA GLY A 331 11.66 7.38 -8.28
C GLY A 331 10.48 7.33 -9.26
N TYR A 332 9.60 8.34 -9.27
CA TYR A 332 8.29 8.30 -9.95
C TYR A 332 8.34 7.78 -11.40
N LEU A 333 9.23 8.32 -12.24
CA LEU A 333 9.27 7.98 -13.67
C LEU A 333 9.56 6.49 -13.91
N THR A 334 10.55 5.94 -13.20
CA THR A 334 10.92 4.53 -13.28
C THR A 334 9.83 3.66 -12.66
N ARG A 335 9.33 4.05 -11.48
CA ARG A 335 8.30 3.33 -10.72
C ARG A 335 6.97 3.21 -11.49
N ARG A 336 6.51 4.28 -12.14
CA ARG A 336 5.31 4.27 -13.01
C ARG A 336 5.49 3.33 -14.20
N LYS A 337 6.62 3.43 -14.92
CA LYS A 337 6.88 2.56 -16.08
C LYS A 337 7.01 1.09 -15.68
N GLN A 338 7.68 0.81 -14.57
CA GLN A 338 7.77 -0.54 -14.02
C GLN A 338 6.40 -1.06 -13.56
N THR A 339 5.52 -0.21 -13.00
CA THR A 339 4.12 -0.56 -12.67
C THR A 339 3.35 -0.94 -13.94
N TYR A 340 3.42 -0.13 -15.00
CA TYR A 340 2.78 -0.44 -16.28
C TYR A 340 3.28 -1.78 -16.86
N ASN A 341 4.59 -1.97 -16.93
CA ASN A 341 5.18 -3.21 -17.45
C ASN A 341 4.83 -4.42 -16.54
N THR A 342 4.74 -4.24 -15.22
CA THR A 342 4.33 -5.29 -14.27
C THR A 342 2.87 -5.70 -14.47
N LEU A 343 1.96 -4.75 -14.70
CA LEU A 343 0.52 -5.02 -14.89
C LEU A 343 0.17 -5.53 -16.29
N THR A 344 0.97 -5.21 -17.32
CA THR A 344 0.66 -5.55 -18.73
C THR A 344 1.52 -6.63 -19.37
N SER A 345 2.80 -6.75 -18.99
CA SER A 345 3.77 -7.64 -19.66
C SER A 345 4.03 -8.94 -18.90
N VAL A 346 3.60 -9.05 -17.64
CA VAL A 346 3.88 -10.19 -16.76
C VAL A 346 2.61 -11.03 -16.61
N THR A 347 2.62 -12.26 -17.14
CA THR A 347 1.41 -13.10 -17.32
C THR A 347 1.34 -14.35 -16.44
N SER A 348 2.25 -14.45 -15.46
CA SER A 348 2.28 -15.52 -14.45
C SER A 348 2.25 -14.91 -13.04
N PHE A 349 1.46 -15.52 -12.14
CA PHE A 349 1.25 -15.02 -10.78
C PHE A 349 2.57 -14.91 -10.01
N ASN A 350 3.41 -15.95 -10.02
CA ASN A 350 4.69 -15.96 -9.29
C ASN A 350 5.60 -14.80 -9.74
N TYR A 351 5.59 -14.47 -11.05
CA TYR A 351 6.48 -13.46 -11.62
C TYR A 351 5.92 -12.05 -11.35
N PHE A 352 4.60 -11.90 -11.43
CA PHE A 352 3.88 -10.69 -11.05
C PHE A 352 4.07 -10.37 -9.56
N SER A 353 3.85 -11.36 -8.68
CA SER A 353 4.04 -11.24 -7.24
C SER A 353 5.47 -10.82 -6.89
N ASN A 354 6.49 -11.43 -7.51
CA ASN A 354 7.89 -11.02 -7.34
C ASN A 354 8.12 -9.56 -7.77
N SER A 355 7.59 -9.15 -8.92
CA SER A 355 7.76 -7.80 -9.48
C SER A 355 7.06 -6.73 -8.64
N LEU A 356 5.85 -7.03 -8.17
CA LEU A 356 5.07 -6.19 -7.26
C LEU A 356 5.73 -6.07 -5.89
N GLU A 357 6.30 -7.15 -5.36
CA GLU A 357 7.05 -7.13 -4.09
C GLU A 357 8.25 -6.17 -4.16
N LYS A 358 8.97 -6.07 -5.30
CA LYS A 358 10.13 -5.16 -5.39
C LYS A 358 9.70 -3.70 -5.50
N LEU A 359 8.58 -3.42 -6.17
CA LEU A 359 7.93 -2.10 -6.14
C LEU A 359 7.50 -1.72 -4.71
N HIS A 360 6.92 -2.67 -3.97
CA HIS A 360 6.56 -2.55 -2.55
C HIS A 360 7.79 -2.25 -1.66
N ASN A 361 8.84 -3.06 -1.76
CA ASN A 361 10.05 -2.94 -0.93
C ASN A 361 10.73 -1.58 -1.11
N ASP A 362 10.75 -1.06 -2.33
CA ASP A 362 11.30 0.26 -2.64
C ASP A 362 10.51 1.39 -1.96
N VAL A 363 9.17 1.36 -1.99
CA VAL A 363 8.32 2.34 -1.29
C VAL A 363 8.55 2.28 0.23
N HIS A 364 8.68 1.07 0.79
CA HIS A 364 9.03 0.86 2.20
C HIS A 364 10.32 1.58 2.62
N MET A 365 11.40 1.43 1.86
CA MET A 365 12.66 2.14 2.16
C MET A 365 12.66 3.62 1.77
N GLN A 366 11.87 4.03 0.77
CA GLN A 366 11.77 5.43 0.36
C GLN A 366 11.02 6.26 1.42
N VAL A 367 9.91 5.76 1.96
CA VAL A 367 9.20 6.37 3.10
C VAL A 367 9.97 6.17 4.41
N GLY A 368 10.49 4.96 4.66
CA GLY A 368 11.13 4.60 5.92
C GLY A 368 12.50 5.24 6.12
N GLY A 369 13.46 4.99 5.23
CA GLY A 369 14.88 5.28 5.47
C GLY A 369 15.38 4.61 6.74
N ASN A 370 15.89 5.40 7.69
CA ASN A 370 16.27 4.96 9.05
C ASN A 370 15.05 4.80 10.00
N GLY A 371 13.83 5.04 9.52
CA GLY A 371 12.58 4.92 10.26
C GLY A 371 11.91 3.56 10.04
N ILE A 372 10.94 3.21 10.89
CA ILE A 372 10.43 1.84 11.00
C ILE A 372 9.76 1.29 9.73
N MET A 373 9.27 2.15 8.81
CA MET A 373 8.77 1.71 7.50
C MET A 373 9.80 0.93 6.66
N GLY A 374 11.11 1.10 6.92
CA GLY A 374 12.19 0.33 6.28
C GLY A 374 12.47 -1.04 6.92
N LEU A 375 11.76 -1.39 8.00
CA LEU A 375 12.01 -2.57 8.83
C LEU A 375 10.84 -3.55 8.77
N ILE A 376 11.04 -4.72 8.16
CA ILE A 376 9.97 -5.70 7.92
C ILE A 376 9.18 -6.09 9.18
N SER A 377 9.82 -6.14 10.35
CA SER A 377 9.19 -6.53 11.62
C SER A 377 8.32 -5.45 12.27
N PHE A 378 8.40 -4.19 11.80
CA PHE A 378 7.88 -3.02 12.52
C PHE A 378 7.19 -1.99 11.63
N ALA A 379 7.35 -2.06 10.31
CA ALA A 379 6.80 -1.09 9.36
C ALA A 379 5.29 -0.87 9.50
N ALA A 380 4.57 -1.94 9.85
CA ALA A 380 3.11 -1.97 9.99
C ALA A 380 2.55 -1.06 11.10
N PHE A 381 3.37 -0.63 12.08
CA PHE A 381 2.96 0.39 13.04
C PHE A 381 2.83 1.79 12.44
N ASP A 382 3.51 2.13 11.34
CA ASP A 382 3.33 3.44 10.69
C ASP A 382 1.99 3.47 9.93
N PRO A 383 1.11 4.46 10.20
CA PRO A 383 -0.21 4.55 9.54
C PRO A 383 -0.19 4.53 8.01
N ILE A 384 0.91 4.94 7.36
CA ILE A 384 1.03 4.91 5.90
C ILE A 384 1.25 3.50 5.34
N PHE A 385 1.63 2.51 6.16
CA PHE A 385 1.74 1.11 5.76
C PHE A 385 0.42 0.62 5.16
N TRP A 386 -0.70 0.91 5.82
CA TRP A 386 -2.03 0.46 5.39
C TRP A 386 -2.44 1.08 4.05
N LEU A 387 -2.09 2.35 3.86
CA LEU A 387 -2.28 3.08 2.60
C LEU A 387 -1.45 2.48 1.46
N HIS A 388 -0.21 2.07 1.76
CA HIS A 388 0.66 1.38 0.82
C HIS A 388 0.13 -0.02 0.46
N HIS A 389 -0.14 -0.87 1.45
CA HIS A 389 -0.57 -2.26 1.26
C HIS A 389 -1.93 -2.41 0.59
N ASN A 390 -2.87 -1.48 0.81
CA ASN A 390 -4.13 -1.48 0.07
C ASN A 390 -3.97 -1.11 -1.41
N ASN A 391 -2.85 -0.48 -1.80
CA ASN A 391 -2.49 -0.28 -3.20
C ASN A 391 -1.77 -1.50 -3.79
N ILE A 392 -1.09 -2.31 -2.97
CA ILE A 392 -0.55 -3.61 -3.38
C ILE A 392 -1.70 -4.59 -3.65
N ASP A 393 -2.70 -4.66 -2.76
CA ASP A 393 -3.93 -5.43 -2.95
C ASP A 393 -4.75 -4.93 -4.17
N ARG A 394 -4.77 -3.61 -4.40
CA ARG A 394 -5.34 -3.03 -5.63
C ARG A 394 -4.61 -3.49 -6.89
N MET A 395 -3.27 -3.48 -6.89
CA MET A 395 -2.48 -3.94 -8.03
C MET A 395 -2.66 -5.44 -8.28
N LEU A 396 -2.80 -6.25 -7.21
CA LEU A 396 -3.16 -7.66 -7.31
C LEU A 396 -4.54 -7.85 -7.95
N ALA A 397 -5.58 -7.16 -7.46
CA ALA A 397 -6.93 -7.21 -8.02
C ALA A 397 -6.98 -6.78 -9.49
N ILE A 398 -6.28 -5.70 -9.85
CA ILE A 398 -6.15 -5.21 -11.24
C ILE A 398 -5.44 -6.25 -12.12
N TRP A 399 -4.39 -6.89 -11.62
CA TRP A 399 -3.68 -7.92 -12.37
C TRP A 399 -4.49 -9.20 -12.54
N GLN A 400 -5.21 -9.65 -11.51
CA GLN A 400 -6.14 -10.80 -11.58
C GLN A 400 -7.25 -10.53 -12.60
N ALA A 401 -7.83 -9.34 -12.59
CA ALA A 401 -8.82 -8.89 -13.56
C ALA A 401 -8.27 -8.91 -15.00
N ALA A 402 -7.03 -8.43 -15.19
CA ALA A 402 -6.34 -8.42 -16.47
C ALA A 402 -5.66 -9.76 -16.84
N ASN A 403 -5.71 -10.80 -15.99
CA ASN A 403 -5.09 -12.10 -16.24
C ASN A 403 -5.99 -13.24 -15.70
N PRO A 404 -7.24 -13.35 -16.15
CA PRO A 404 -8.18 -14.34 -15.62
C PRO A 404 -7.65 -15.77 -15.78
N GLY A 405 -7.84 -16.59 -14.74
CA GLY A 405 -7.34 -17.97 -14.69
C GLY A 405 -5.82 -18.12 -14.50
N ARG A 406 -5.09 -17.04 -14.18
CA ARG A 406 -3.65 -17.10 -13.84
C ARG A 406 -3.45 -17.04 -12.32
N TYR A 407 -3.18 -18.20 -11.73
CA TYR A 407 -3.08 -18.38 -10.28
C TYR A 407 -1.65 -18.70 -9.82
N LEU A 408 -1.42 -18.65 -8.51
CA LEU A 408 -0.18 -19.09 -7.86
C LEU A 408 0.16 -20.54 -8.26
N THR A 409 1.41 -20.77 -8.64
CA THR A 409 1.97 -22.11 -8.89
C THR A 409 3.01 -22.46 -7.81
N PRO A 410 3.20 -23.74 -7.44
CA PRO A 410 4.04 -24.13 -6.30
C PRO A 410 5.49 -23.57 -6.34
N ASP A 411 5.81 -22.67 -5.42
CA ASP A 411 7.14 -22.07 -5.27
C ASP A 411 7.86 -22.54 -4.01
N THR A 412 9.15 -22.22 -3.84
CA THR A 412 9.93 -22.63 -2.65
C THR A 412 9.34 -22.01 -1.40
N ALA A 413 9.05 -22.83 -0.39
CA ALA A 413 8.37 -22.35 0.81
C ALA A 413 9.21 -21.35 1.62
N THR A 414 8.54 -20.40 2.26
CA THR A 414 9.16 -19.42 3.16
C THR A 414 8.64 -19.60 4.60
N PRO A 415 9.50 -19.63 5.63
CA PRO A 415 9.04 -19.78 7.01
C PRO A 415 8.28 -18.55 7.47
N SER A 416 7.23 -18.77 8.26
CA SER A 416 6.47 -17.73 8.94
C SER A 416 6.60 -17.88 10.46
N PHE A 417 6.09 -16.89 11.19
CA PHE A 417 6.07 -16.91 12.65
C PHE A 417 5.25 -18.07 13.27
N GLN A 418 4.42 -18.77 12.47
CA GLN A 418 3.67 -19.97 12.88
C GLN A 418 4.01 -21.23 12.06
N ARG A 419 4.87 -21.16 11.03
CA ARG A 419 5.28 -22.30 10.21
C ARG A 419 6.79 -22.33 9.97
N THR A 420 7.45 -23.34 10.51
CA THR A 420 8.78 -23.79 10.05
C THR A 420 8.63 -24.49 8.69
N VAL A 421 9.68 -24.42 7.86
CA VAL A 421 9.75 -25.12 6.56
C VAL A 421 11.10 -25.83 6.44
N GLU A 422 11.16 -26.89 5.66
CA GLU A 422 12.37 -27.69 5.39
C GLU A 422 12.84 -27.56 3.93
N ASP A 423 14.10 -27.96 3.67
CA ASP A 423 14.71 -27.92 2.33
C ASP A 423 13.97 -28.84 1.36
N GLY A 424 13.15 -28.24 0.50
CA GLY A 424 12.30 -28.96 -0.45
C GLY A 424 10.82 -28.62 -0.35
N ASP A 425 10.37 -27.99 0.74
CA ASP A 425 8.99 -27.55 0.91
C ASP A 425 8.53 -26.60 -0.19
N LYS A 426 7.20 -26.53 -0.35
CA LYS A 426 6.53 -25.65 -1.31
C LYS A 426 5.47 -24.78 -0.65
N ASP A 427 5.24 -23.63 -1.26
CA ASP A 427 4.08 -22.78 -1.04
C ASP A 427 3.18 -22.81 -2.28
N ASP A 428 1.91 -23.16 -2.08
CA ASP A 428 0.89 -23.22 -3.13
C ASP A 428 -0.42 -22.58 -2.68
N LEU A 429 -1.46 -22.67 -3.52
CA LEU A 429 -2.77 -22.07 -3.25
C LEU A 429 -3.39 -22.49 -1.91
N ASN A 430 -3.08 -23.69 -1.41
CA ASN A 430 -3.64 -24.27 -0.19
C ASN A 430 -2.77 -24.01 1.05
N THR A 431 -1.63 -23.32 0.93
CA THR A 431 -0.78 -22.95 2.08
C THR A 431 -1.60 -22.11 3.08
N PRO A 432 -1.67 -22.51 4.37
CA PRO A 432 -2.34 -21.72 5.40
C PRO A 432 -1.71 -20.34 5.60
N LEU A 433 -2.51 -19.29 5.42
CA LEU A 433 -2.15 -17.89 5.64
C LEU A 433 -2.34 -17.54 7.13
N TYR A 434 -1.39 -17.98 7.95
CA TYR A 434 -1.36 -17.71 9.38
C TYR A 434 -1.31 -16.20 9.69
N PRO A 435 -2.04 -15.69 10.70
CA PRO A 435 -2.88 -16.41 11.66
C PRO A 435 -4.38 -16.43 11.29
N TRP A 436 -4.73 -16.09 10.04
CA TRP A 436 -6.10 -15.72 9.67
C TRP A 436 -7.07 -16.90 9.70
N LYS A 437 -8.08 -16.86 10.57
CA LYS A 437 -9.18 -17.84 10.56
C LYS A 437 -10.28 -17.46 9.57
N HIS A 438 -10.66 -18.43 8.75
CA HIS A 438 -11.82 -18.38 7.86
C HIS A 438 -13.07 -18.87 8.63
N PRO A 439 -14.29 -18.37 8.34
CA PRO A 439 -15.54 -18.79 9.02
C PRO A 439 -15.94 -20.27 8.97
N ASN A 440 -15.09 -21.16 8.43
CA ASN A 440 -15.27 -22.62 8.43
C ASN A 440 -14.31 -23.33 9.41
N GLY A 441 -13.67 -22.58 10.32
CA GLY A 441 -12.70 -23.09 11.31
C GLY A 441 -11.28 -23.34 10.76
N LYS A 442 -11.10 -23.36 9.43
CA LYS A 442 -9.76 -23.45 8.81
C LYS A 442 -9.05 -22.10 8.85
N PHE A 443 -7.75 -22.11 8.55
CA PHE A 443 -7.08 -20.88 8.17
C PHE A 443 -7.47 -20.48 6.74
N TRP A 444 -7.44 -19.19 6.43
CA TRP A 444 -7.48 -18.70 5.06
C TRP A 444 -6.31 -19.25 4.26
N THR A 445 -6.50 -19.42 2.97
CA THR A 445 -5.49 -19.86 2.00
C THR A 445 -5.51 -18.93 0.78
N SER A 446 -4.48 -18.97 -0.06
CA SER A 446 -4.50 -18.20 -1.31
C SER A 446 -5.58 -18.67 -2.29
N ALA A 447 -6.13 -19.88 -2.12
CA ALA A 447 -7.26 -20.41 -2.89
C ALA A 447 -8.60 -19.70 -2.60
N ASP A 448 -8.72 -19.08 -1.42
CA ASP A 448 -9.91 -18.36 -0.95
C ASP A 448 -9.91 -16.88 -1.38
N VAL A 449 -8.84 -16.40 -2.03
CA VAL A 449 -8.63 -15.02 -2.52
C VAL A 449 -7.88 -14.99 -3.87
N LYS A 450 -8.01 -16.05 -4.67
CA LYS A 450 -7.20 -16.29 -5.89
C LYS A 450 -7.62 -15.44 -7.08
N ASP A 451 -8.87 -14.96 -7.11
CA ASP A 451 -9.39 -14.05 -8.13
C ASP A 451 -10.30 -12.96 -7.56
N VAL A 452 -10.78 -12.11 -8.46
CA VAL A 452 -11.55 -10.91 -8.18
C VAL A 452 -12.92 -11.22 -7.58
N GLN A 453 -13.49 -12.37 -7.94
CA GLN A 453 -14.80 -12.83 -7.49
C GLN A 453 -14.77 -13.18 -5.99
N ASP A 454 -13.65 -13.71 -5.51
CA ASP A 454 -13.38 -13.91 -4.07
C ASP A 454 -13.27 -12.56 -3.33
N ILE A 455 -12.58 -11.57 -3.91
CA ILE A 455 -12.44 -10.19 -3.38
C ILE A 455 -13.81 -9.50 -3.27
N TRP A 456 -14.60 -9.55 -4.34
CA TRP A 456 -15.97 -9.03 -4.38
C TRP A 456 -16.89 -9.71 -3.36
N SER A 457 -16.76 -11.04 -3.19
CA SER A 457 -17.48 -11.81 -2.17
C SER A 457 -17.08 -11.44 -0.74
N SER A 458 -15.88 -10.88 -0.56
CA SER A 458 -15.38 -10.29 0.69
C SER A 458 -15.91 -8.86 0.96
N GLY A 459 -16.80 -8.34 0.11
CA GLY A 459 -17.52 -7.09 0.33
C GLY A 459 -16.78 -5.82 -0.08
N TYR A 460 -15.74 -5.92 -0.94
CA TYR A 460 -15.06 -4.75 -1.48
C TYR A 460 -14.59 -4.92 -2.93
N GLY A 461 -14.24 -3.81 -3.56
CA GLY A 461 -13.62 -3.75 -4.88
C GLY A 461 -12.84 -2.44 -5.07
N TYR A 462 -12.51 -2.11 -6.31
CA TYR A 462 -11.72 -0.92 -6.66
C TYR A 462 -12.34 -0.16 -7.85
N PRO A 463 -12.01 1.13 -8.10
CA PRO A 463 -12.51 1.87 -9.26
C PRO A 463 -12.17 1.20 -10.61
N GLU A 464 -10.99 0.57 -10.66
CA GLU A 464 -10.48 -0.18 -11.83
C GLU A 464 -10.99 -1.63 -11.87
N VAL A 465 -11.60 -2.11 -10.78
CA VAL A 465 -12.09 -3.49 -10.60
C VAL A 465 -13.41 -3.49 -9.78
N PRO A 466 -14.50 -2.90 -10.33
CA PRO A 466 -15.63 -2.44 -9.52
C PRO A 466 -16.63 -3.54 -9.21
N CYS A 467 -17.24 -3.49 -8.02
CA CYS A 467 -18.23 -4.47 -7.56
C CYS A 467 -19.41 -4.69 -8.51
N TYR A 468 -19.83 -3.69 -9.31
CA TYR A 468 -20.93 -3.87 -10.27
C TYR A 468 -20.56 -4.80 -11.44
N HIS A 469 -19.28 -5.07 -11.66
CA HIS A 469 -18.78 -5.93 -12.75
C HIS A 469 -18.89 -7.44 -12.41
N GLN A 470 -19.37 -7.80 -11.20
CA GLN A 470 -19.68 -9.17 -10.79
C GLN A 470 -20.54 -9.96 -11.80
N GLY A 471 -21.39 -9.27 -12.57
CA GLY A 471 -22.29 -9.88 -13.54
C GLY A 471 -21.71 -10.17 -14.93
N ASP A 472 -20.55 -9.60 -15.30
CA ASP A 472 -19.94 -9.81 -16.63
C ASP A 472 -18.42 -9.98 -16.58
N THR A 473 -17.98 -11.08 -15.99
CA THR A 473 -16.55 -11.43 -15.92
C THR A 473 -15.89 -11.66 -17.29
N ASN A 474 -16.63 -11.68 -18.40
CA ASN A 474 -16.08 -11.88 -19.75
C ASN A 474 -15.40 -10.62 -20.30
N THR A 475 -15.84 -9.42 -19.91
CA THR A 475 -15.25 -8.14 -20.34
C THR A 475 -14.25 -7.56 -19.33
N LEU A 476 -13.94 -8.31 -18.27
CA LEU A 476 -13.12 -7.85 -17.15
C LEU A 476 -11.65 -7.60 -17.52
N ASP A 477 -11.06 -8.39 -18.43
CA ASP A 477 -9.69 -8.16 -18.91
C ASP A 477 -9.60 -6.88 -19.76
N ASP A 478 -10.52 -6.71 -20.72
CA ASP A 478 -10.70 -5.47 -21.49
C ASP A 478 -10.82 -4.25 -20.56
N PHE A 479 -11.71 -4.32 -19.56
CA PHE A 479 -11.99 -3.22 -18.63
C PHE A 479 -10.76 -2.87 -17.78
N ALA A 480 -10.13 -3.87 -17.17
CA ALA A 480 -8.94 -3.68 -16.34
C ALA A 480 -7.74 -3.20 -17.18
N THR A 481 -7.55 -3.73 -18.38
CA THR A 481 -6.52 -3.28 -19.33
C THR A 481 -6.77 -1.84 -19.78
N GLU A 482 -8.02 -1.44 -20.03
CA GLU A 482 -8.36 -0.04 -20.32
C GLU A 482 -8.04 0.88 -19.14
N ALA A 483 -8.29 0.44 -17.90
CA ALA A 483 -7.92 1.18 -16.70
C ALA A 483 -6.39 1.29 -16.51
N ILE A 484 -5.65 0.18 -16.68
CA ILE A 484 -4.18 0.14 -16.62
C ILE A 484 -3.58 1.10 -17.67
N ASN A 485 -4.09 1.06 -18.91
CA ASN A 485 -3.61 1.94 -19.97
C ASN A 485 -3.93 3.42 -19.69
N LYS A 486 -5.14 3.75 -19.20
CA LYS A 486 -5.53 5.12 -18.81
C LYS A 486 -4.63 5.71 -17.71
N LEU A 487 -4.24 4.90 -16.73
CA LEU A 487 -3.44 5.34 -15.58
C LEU A 487 -1.93 5.40 -15.89
N TYR A 488 -1.38 4.32 -16.45
CA TYR A 488 0.06 4.06 -16.44
C TYR A 488 0.73 3.97 -17.82
N SER A 489 -0.03 3.94 -18.93
CA SER A 489 0.58 3.94 -20.28
C SER A 489 1.27 5.26 -20.63
N ASP A 490 2.24 5.20 -21.52
CA ASP A 490 2.87 6.39 -22.12
C ASP A 490 2.09 6.86 -23.38
N VAL A 491 1.13 6.06 -23.86
CA VAL A 491 0.20 6.45 -24.93
C VAL A 491 -0.72 7.56 -24.43
N ASN A 492 -0.77 8.68 -25.17
CA ASN A 492 -1.57 9.87 -24.83
C ASN A 492 -1.34 10.44 -23.41
N ALA A 493 -0.20 10.12 -22.77
CA ALA A 493 0.10 10.51 -21.41
C ALA A 493 0.03 12.05 -21.21
N PRO A 494 -0.50 12.53 -20.06
CA PRO A 494 -0.58 13.97 -19.78
C PRO A 494 0.77 14.68 -19.91
N LYS A 495 0.77 15.92 -20.41
CA LYS A 495 1.98 16.75 -20.57
C LYS A 495 2.52 17.26 -19.22
N ILE A 496 3.08 16.35 -18.42
CA ILE A 496 3.74 16.67 -17.14
C ILE A 496 5.00 17.51 -17.39
N LYS A 497 5.19 18.58 -16.62
CA LYS A 497 6.38 19.45 -16.64
C LYS A 497 7.35 19.11 -15.50
N GLY A 498 8.60 19.54 -15.63
CA GLY A 498 9.60 19.47 -14.55
C GLY A 498 10.26 18.09 -14.38
N ARG A 499 10.69 17.78 -13.16
CA ARG A 499 11.46 16.55 -12.85
C ARG A 499 10.71 15.25 -13.14
N SER A 500 9.38 15.31 -13.22
CA SER A 500 8.47 14.18 -13.43
C SER A 500 7.88 14.13 -14.85
N ALA A 501 8.49 14.82 -15.82
CA ALA A 501 8.04 14.83 -17.20
C ALA A 501 8.12 13.43 -17.85
N VAL A 502 6.96 12.91 -18.29
CA VAL A 502 6.84 11.69 -19.10
C VAL A 502 6.87 12.10 -20.57
N GLN A 503 7.64 11.39 -21.41
CA GLN A 503 7.58 11.57 -22.86
C GLN A 503 6.43 10.73 -23.41
N ALA A 504 5.36 11.38 -23.85
CA ALA A 504 4.24 10.69 -24.50
C ALA A 504 4.68 9.97 -25.79
N VAL A 505 4.08 8.81 -26.03
CA VAL A 505 4.33 7.92 -27.17
C VAL A 505 3.05 7.83 -28.01
N ALA A 506 3.17 7.65 -29.34
CA ALA A 506 2.00 7.50 -30.20
C ALA A 506 1.39 6.08 -30.09
N ALA A 507 0.08 5.97 -30.26
CA ALA A 507 -0.61 4.69 -30.36
C ALA A 507 -0.09 3.89 -31.58
N GLY A 508 0.15 2.58 -31.41
CA GLY A 508 0.76 1.74 -32.45
C GLY A 508 2.26 2.00 -32.70
N GLN A 509 2.91 2.93 -31.98
CA GLN A 509 4.34 3.20 -32.17
C GLN A 509 5.18 2.04 -31.61
N ASN A 510 6.13 1.57 -32.42
CA ASN A 510 7.21 0.70 -31.96
C ASN A 510 8.30 1.54 -31.26
N VAL A 511 8.67 1.18 -30.05
CA VAL A 511 9.74 1.79 -29.26
C VAL A 511 10.74 0.73 -28.80
N THR A 512 12.03 1.07 -28.76
CA THR A 512 13.04 0.22 -28.12
C THR A 512 13.04 0.51 -26.62
N GLU A 513 12.49 -0.41 -25.81
CA GLU A 513 12.67 -0.35 -24.36
C GLU A 513 14.05 -0.90 -23.99
N TRP A 514 14.66 -0.28 -22.98
CA TRP A 514 15.98 -0.63 -22.44
C TRP A 514 15.80 -0.84 -20.94
N ASP A 515 16.39 -1.90 -20.41
CA ASP A 515 16.13 -2.36 -19.05
C ASP A 515 17.41 -2.80 -18.34
N ILE A 516 17.49 -2.54 -17.03
CA ILE A 516 18.49 -3.14 -16.16
C ILE A 516 17.83 -4.30 -15.42
N ASN A 517 18.44 -5.47 -15.54
CA ASN A 517 18.04 -6.71 -14.92
C ASN A 517 18.98 -6.95 -13.74
N ILE A 518 18.46 -6.95 -12.52
CA ILE A 518 19.22 -7.27 -11.30
C ILE A 518 18.74 -8.62 -10.77
N ILE A 519 19.68 -9.48 -10.40
CA ILE A 519 19.47 -10.74 -9.68
C ILE A 519 20.43 -10.79 -8.50
N VAL A 520 19.97 -11.24 -7.33
CA VAL A 520 20.80 -11.43 -6.12
C VAL A 520 20.11 -12.41 -5.16
N ASP A 521 20.88 -13.20 -4.41
CA ASP A 521 20.35 -13.99 -3.29
C ASP A 521 20.00 -13.03 -2.14
N GLN A 522 18.78 -13.07 -1.62
CA GLN A 522 18.41 -12.24 -0.48
C GLN A 522 19.25 -12.54 0.78
N ALA A 523 19.83 -13.74 0.89
CA ALA A 523 20.74 -14.09 1.98
C ALA A 523 22.13 -13.45 1.85
N GLU A 524 22.47 -12.80 0.72
CA GLU A 524 23.78 -12.17 0.48
C GLU A 524 24.21 -11.28 1.65
N LEU A 525 23.28 -10.47 2.17
CA LEU A 525 23.48 -9.65 3.37
C LEU A 525 22.34 -9.86 4.41
N PRO A 526 22.64 -9.80 5.72
CA PRO A 526 21.62 -9.77 6.77
C PRO A 526 20.81 -8.45 6.71
N GLY A 527 19.60 -8.46 7.27
CA GLY A 527 18.73 -7.28 7.33
C GLY A 527 18.29 -6.73 5.97
N THR A 528 17.76 -5.50 5.97
CA THR A 528 17.42 -4.80 4.72
C THR A 528 18.68 -4.37 3.98
N PHE A 529 18.70 -4.56 2.66
CA PHE A 529 19.66 -3.89 1.77
C PHE A 529 19.00 -3.40 0.48
N SER A 530 19.58 -2.35 -0.10
CA SER A 530 19.10 -1.72 -1.33
C SER A 530 20.26 -1.54 -2.30
N ILE A 531 20.16 -2.16 -3.48
CA ILE A 531 21.08 -1.93 -4.59
C ILE A 531 20.63 -0.65 -5.29
N TYR A 532 21.43 0.41 -5.20
CA TYR A 532 21.18 1.68 -5.88
C TYR A 532 21.84 1.67 -7.27
N VAL A 533 21.09 2.15 -8.26
CA VAL A 533 21.52 2.23 -9.67
C VAL A 533 21.63 3.68 -10.11
N PHE A 534 22.69 4.03 -10.85
CA PHE A 534 22.99 5.38 -11.32
C PHE A 534 23.43 5.42 -12.79
N LEU A 535 23.12 6.53 -13.46
CA LEU A 535 23.73 6.96 -14.73
C LEU A 535 24.64 8.16 -14.45
N GLY A 536 25.90 7.86 -14.17
CA GLY A 536 26.91 8.74 -13.60
C GLY A 536 27.36 8.27 -12.22
N ASN A 537 28.42 8.87 -11.69
CA ASN A 537 28.88 8.56 -10.33
C ASN A 537 27.81 8.98 -9.29
N PRO A 538 27.59 8.20 -8.22
CA PRO A 538 26.77 8.64 -7.09
C PRO A 538 27.43 9.83 -6.34
N PRO A 539 26.65 10.63 -5.60
CA PRO A 539 27.19 11.59 -4.64
C PRO A 539 28.11 10.92 -3.61
N ALA A 540 29.09 11.66 -3.08
CA ALA A 540 30.04 11.11 -2.10
C ALA A 540 29.37 10.73 -0.76
N ASP A 541 28.33 11.45 -0.35
CA ASP A 541 27.51 11.14 0.84
C ASP A 541 26.25 10.35 0.44
N PRO A 542 26.07 9.10 0.94
CA PRO A 542 24.85 8.29 0.81
C PRO A 542 23.54 9.01 1.10
N LYS A 543 23.52 9.95 2.04
CA LYS A 543 22.28 10.69 2.41
C LYS A 543 21.69 11.46 1.22
N ASN A 544 22.52 11.84 0.26
CA ASN A 544 22.15 12.58 -0.94
C ASN A 544 21.82 11.67 -2.14
N TRP A 545 21.98 10.34 -2.02
CA TRP A 545 21.76 9.41 -3.14
C TRP A 545 20.31 9.43 -3.63
N ASP A 546 19.34 9.46 -2.71
CA ASP A 546 17.93 9.41 -3.10
C ASP A 546 17.48 10.62 -3.90
N LEU A 547 18.07 11.80 -3.67
CA LEU A 547 17.78 13.05 -4.37
C LEU A 547 18.65 13.27 -5.62
N SER A 548 19.58 12.36 -5.90
CA SER A 548 20.55 12.49 -6.99
C SER A 548 19.87 12.49 -8.36
N SER A 549 20.17 13.50 -9.18
CA SER A 549 19.78 13.54 -10.61
C SER A 549 20.42 12.42 -11.45
N GLN A 550 21.38 11.68 -10.89
CA GLN A 550 21.99 10.51 -11.50
C GLN A 550 21.29 9.20 -11.12
N LYS A 551 20.44 9.16 -10.07
CA LYS A 551 19.75 7.93 -9.65
C LYS A 551 18.79 7.44 -10.73
N VAL A 552 18.74 6.12 -10.91
CA VAL A 552 17.83 5.42 -11.83
C VAL A 552 16.66 4.82 -11.07
N SER A 553 16.99 3.91 -10.15
CA SER A 553 16.08 3.28 -9.20
C SER A 553 16.90 2.63 -8.10
N THR A 554 16.20 2.03 -7.14
CA THR A 554 16.70 1.02 -6.21
C THR A 554 16.19 -0.36 -6.62
N MET A 555 16.82 -1.40 -6.08
CA MET A 555 16.21 -2.71 -5.82
C MET A 555 16.39 -3.00 -4.34
N THR A 556 15.30 -2.92 -3.58
CA THR A 556 15.29 -3.18 -2.13
C THR A 556 14.87 -4.61 -1.81
N LEU A 557 15.59 -5.25 -0.88
CA LEU A 557 15.21 -6.50 -0.24
C LEU A 557 15.14 -6.27 1.27
N LEU A 558 13.92 -6.23 1.81
CA LEU A 558 13.65 -5.93 3.22
C LEU A 558 14.11 -7.07 4.15
N GLY A 559 14.44 -6.72 5.40
CA GLY A 559 14.81 -7.67 6.44
C GLY A 559 14.91 -7.03 7.82
N THR A 560 15.08 -7.85 8.86
CA THR A 560 15.30 -7.39 10.23
C THR A 560 16.80 -7.17 10.48
N PRO A 561 17.25 -6.03 11.05
CA PRO A 561 18.65 -5.76 11.39
C PRO A 561 19.33 -6.94 12.10
N GLY A 562 20.56 -7.29 11.69
CA GLY A 562 21.33 -8.43 12.21
C GLY A 562 20.80 -9.83 11.87
N VAL A 563 19.59 -9.97 11.31
CA VAL A 563 19.00 -11.28 10.99
C VAL A 563 19.37 -11.73 9.58
N ALA A 564 19.93 -12.94 9.47
CA ALA A 564 20.15 -13.59 8.19
C ALA A 564 18.82 -14.00 7.54
N LYS A 565 18.62 -13.66 6.27
CA LYS A 565 17.46 -14.07 5.48
C LYS A 565 17.66 -15.48 4.91
N MET A 566 16.57 -16.20 4.66
CA MET A 566 16.63 -17.49 3.93
C MET A 566 17.24 -17.31 2.55
N SER A 567 18.04 -18.26 2.08
CA SER A 567 18.62 -18.20 0.74
C SER A 567 17.52 -18.39 -0.31
N LYS A 568 17.30 -17.35 -1.12
CA LYS A 568 16.29 -17.29 -2.19
C LYS A 568 16.78 -16.28 -3.22
N LEU A 569 16.79 -16.69 -4.48
CA LEU A 569 17.23 -15.84 -5.58
C LEU A 569 16.10 -14.88 -5.96
N GLU A 570 16.34 -13.59 -5.81
CA GLU A 570 15.40 -12.50 -6.10
C GLU A 570 15.85 -11.73 -7.33
N GLY A 571 14.92 -11.06 -8.02
CA GLY A 571 15.27 -10.22 -9.16
C GLY A 571 14.25 -9.13 -9.49
N MET A 572 14.71 -8.12 -10.23
CA MET A 572 13.95 -6.93 -10.61
C MET A 572 14.36 -6.41 -12.01
N THR A 573 13.37 -6.09 -12.85
CA THR A 573 13.57 -5.29 -14.08
C THR A 573 13.37 -3.81 -13.76
N ILE A 574 14.34 -2.97 -14.13
CA ILE A 574 14.32 -1.52 -13.94
C ILE A 574 14.35 -0.84 -15.33
N PRO A 575 13.23 -0.27 -15.82
CA PRO A 575 13.15 0.31 -17.16
C PRO A 575 13.89 1.66 -17.26
N LEU A 576 14.86 1.75 -18.17
CA LEU A 576 15.71 2.93 -18.41
C LEU A 576 15.06 3.99 -19.31
N GLY A 577 14.14 3.60 -20.18
CA GLY A 577 13.59 4.46 -21.25
C GLY A 577 13.20 5.89 -20.82
N PRO A 578 12.36 6.07 -19.78
CA PRO A 578 11.96 7.39 -19.29
C PRO A 578 13.13 8.28 -18.84
N LEU A 579 14.21 7.67 -18.31
CA LEU A 579 15.37 8.38 -17.78
C LEU A 579 16.43 8.68 -18.84
N LEU A 580 16.61 7.78 -19.82
CA LEU A 580 17.42 8.06 -21.01
C LEU A 580 16.81 9.24 -21.78
N ALA A 581 15.49 9.21 -22.02
CA ALA A 581 14.75 10.30 -22.64
C ALA A 581 14.90 11.64 -21.87
N LYS A 582 14.70 11.62 -20.54
CA LYS A 582 14.86 12.79 -19.65
C LYS A 582 16.31 13.33 -19.60
N LYS A 583 17.32 12.48 -19.78
CA LYS A 583 18.74 12.88 -19.89
C LYS A 583 19.14 13.30 -21.32
N GLY A 584 18.22 13.25 -22.28
CA GLY A 584 18.50 13.54 -23.69
C GLY A 584 19.31 12.46 -24.41
N VAL A 585 19.51 11.29 -23.80
CA VAL A 585 20.30 10.18 -24.38
C VAL A 585 19.48 9.53 -25.47
N LYS A 586 19.93 9.71 -26.71
CA LYS A 586 19.33 9.20 -27.95
C LYS A 586 20.46 8.87 -28.93
N GLY A 587 20.22 7.89 -29.79
CA GLY A 587 21.19 7.42 -30.77
C GLY A 587 20.83 6.02 -31.26
N THR A 588 21.76 5.41 -31.97
CA THR A 588 21.75 3.97 -32.28
C THR A 588 21.92 3.12 -31.01
N ASP A 589 21.56 1.84 -31.07
CA ASP A 589 21.81 0.87 -30.00
C ASP A 589 23.27 0.85 -29.54
N LYS A 590 24.23 1.06 -30.46
CA LYS A 590 25.66 1.16 -30.11
C LYS A 590 25.97 2.41 -29.27
N GLU A 591 25.43 3.57 -29.61
CA GLU A 591 25.65 4.79 -28.83
C GLU A 591 25.03 4.70 -27.43
N ILE A 592 23.90 4.01 -27.30
CA ILE A 592 23.26 3.72 -26.00
C ILE A 592 24.09 2.69 -25.22
N GLN A 593 24.59 1.62 -25.85
CA GLN A 593 25.52 0.66 -25.23
C GLN A 593 26.80 1.37 -24.72
N ASP A 594 27.45 2.19 -25.55
CA ASP A 594 28.69 2.89 -25.20
C ASP A 594 28.44 3.91 -24.06
N TYR A 595 27.29 4.59 -24.07
CA TYR A 595 26.85 5.45 -22.96
C TYR A 595 26.66 4.65 -21.67
N LEU A 596 25.95 3.52 -21.70
CA LEU A 596 25.71 2.69 -20.52
C LEU A 596 27.00 2.04 -20.02
N ALA A 597 27.89 1.56 -20.89
CA ALA A 597 29.21 1.05 -20.51
C ALA A 597 30.01 2.08 -19.69
N LYS A 598 29.97 3.34 -20.12
CA LYS A 598 30.67 4.46 -19.46
C LYS A 598 29.98 4.97 -18.19
N TYR A 599 28.65 5.10 -18.18
CA TYR A 599 27.92 5.81 -17.13
C TYR A 599 27.10 4.93 -16.19
N LEU A 600 26.77 3.68 -16.54
CA LEU A 600 26.05 2.80 -15.63
C LEU A 600 26.95 2.41 -14.45
N VAL A 601 26.50 2.77 -13.24
CA VAL A 601 27.14 2.43 -11.97
C VAL A 601 26.07 1.88 -11.04
N TRP A 602 26.41 0.86 -10.25
CA TRP A 602 25.58 0.39 -9.14
C TRP A 602 26.44 0.22 -7.88
N THR A 603 25.78 0.30 -6.73
CA THR A 603 26.38 0.26 -5.40
C THR A 603 25.30 -0.16 -4.40
N CYS A 604 25.66 -0.54 -3.17
CA CYS A 604 24.70 -1.07 -2.20
C CYS A 604 24.70 -0.21 -0.93
N LEU A 605 23.51 0.02 -0.37
CA LEU A 605 23.33 0.36 1.04
C LEU A 605 22.78 -0.86 1.77
N SER A 606 23.16 -1.03 3.04
CA SER A 606 22.72 -2.10 3.93
C SER A 606 22.40 -1.52 5.30
N LEU A 607 21.51 -2.14 6.07
CA LEU A 607 21.36 -1.81 7.48
C LEU A 607 22.45 -2.52 8.30
N ASN A 608 23.07 -1.80 9.24
CA ASN A 608 23.86 -2.42 10.30
C ASN A 608 22.95 -3.07 11.37
N ASP A 609 23.52 -3.72 12.38
CA ASP A 609 22.78 -4.38 13.48
C ASP A 609 21.98 -3.38 14.36
N GLU A 610 22.30 -2.08 14.26
CA GLU A 610 21.57 -0.99 14.91
C GLU A 610 20.43 -0.46 14.02
N GLY A 611 20.22 -1.04 12.84
CA GLY A 611 19.21 -0.60 11.87
C GLY A 611 19.52 0.75 11.23
N THR A 612 20.78 1.19 11.21
CA THR A 612 21.24 2.40 10.51
C THR A 612 21.78 2.05 9.13
N THR A 613 21.44 2.88 8.13
CA THR A 613 21.86 2.67 6.73
C THR A 613 23.33 3.01 6.50
N GLN A 614 24.11 2.07 5.96
CA GLN A 614 25.55 2.20 5.66
C GLN A 614 25.92 1.66 4.26
N PRO A 615 26.97 2.19 3.59
CA PRO A 615 27.48 1.64 2.33
C PRO A 615 28.00 0.20 2.44
N HIS A 616 27.90 -0.53 1.33
CA HIS A 616 28.45 -1.87 1.17
C HIS A 616 29.10 -2.04 -0.21
N ASP A 617 30.29 -2.64 -0.29
CA ASP A 617 30.98 -2.83 -1.56
C ASP A 617 30.41 -4.03 -2.33
N VAL A 618 29.66 -3.74 -3.39
CA VAL A 618 29.06 -4.74 -4.30
C VAL A 618 30.06 -5.76 -4.88
N LYS A 619 31.38 -5.51 -4.83
CA LYS A 619 32.40 -6.50 -5.23
C LYS A 619 32.52 -7.69 -4.28
N THR A 620 32.01 -7.61 -3.05
CA THR A 620 31.99 -8.73 -2.10
C THR A 620 30.73 -9.60 -2.24
N MET A 621 29.68 -9.08 -2.90
CA MET A 621 28.39 -9.74 -3.09
C MET A 621 28.50 -10.81 -4.20
N LYS A 622 28.51 -12.09 -3.83
CA LYS A 622 28.88 -13.18 -4.75
C LYS A 622 27.76 -13.60 -5.71
N SER A 623 26.52 -13.57 -5.26
CA SER A 623 25.33 -13.87 -6.07
C SER A 623 24.86 -12.70 -6.94
N LEU A 624 25.40 -11.49 -6.74
CA LEU A 624 24.96 -10.30 -7.48
C LEU A 624 25.25 -10.45 -8.98
N LYS A 625 24.20 -10.30 -9.78
CA LYS A 625 24.26 -10.17 -11.24
C LYS A 625 23.48 -8.94 -11.70
N VAL A 626 24.10 -8.17 -12.58
CA VAL A 626 23.48 -7.01 -13.25
C VAL A 626 23.73 -7.09 -14.74
N ALA A 627 22.66 -7.11 -15.53
CA ALA A 627 22.69 -7.13 -16.99
C ALA A 627 21.84 -6.00 -17.58
N VAL A 628 22.15 -5.58 -18.80
CA VAL A 628 21.28 -4.71 -19.59
C VAL A 628 20.63 -5.52 -20.72
N THR A 629 19.34 -5.30 -20.96
CA THR A 629 18.64 -5.79 -22.14
C THR A 629 18.02 -4.62 -22.92
N SER A 630 17.76 -4.82 -24.21
CA SER A 630 16.80 -4.00 -24.95
C SER A 630 15.79 -4.89 -25.68
N ARG A 631 14.62 -4.36 -26.02
CA ARG A 631 13.56 -5.06 -26.75
C ARG A 631 12.74 -4.10 -27.59
N SER A 632 12.07 -4.61 -28.62
CA SER A 632 10.99 -3.88 -29.29
C SER A 632 9.70 -3.98 -28.48
N VAL A 633 8.98 -2.87 -28.32
CA VAL A 633 7.64 -2.81 -27.74
C VAL A 633 6.74 -2.02 -28.68
N VAL A 634 5.65 -2.63 -29.17
CA VAL A 634 4.62 -1.91 -29.92
C VAL A 634 3.55 -1.46 -28.95
N MET A 635 3.43 -0.15 -28.76
CA MET A 635 2.39 0.43 -27.90
C MET A 635 1.00 0.15 -28.49
N PRO A 636 -0.03 -0.11 -27.66
CA PRO A 636 -1.33 -0.53 -28.15
C PRO A 636 -2.04 0.59 -28.95
N THR A 637 -2.86 0.20 -29.91
CA THR A 637 -3.72 1.09 -30.71
C THR A 637 -5.11 1.27 -30.11
N ASP A 638 -5.63 0.22 -29.45
CA ASP A 638 -6.83 0.24 -28.62
C ASP A 638 -6.41 0.31 -27.14
N MET A 639 -7.08 1.14 -26.34
CA MET A 639 -6.81 1.24 -24.90
C MET A 639 -7.14 -0.07 -24.16
N LYS A 640 -7.98 -0.95 -24.73
CA LYS A 640 -8.27 -2.29 -24.19
C LYS A 640 -7.19 -3.33 -24.49
N ALA A 641 -6.22 -3.02 -25.36
CA ALA A 641 -5.14 -3.94 -25.72
C ALA A 641 -3.89 -3.74 -24.86
N LYS A 642 -3.19 -4.85 -24.56
CA LYS A 642 -1.85 -4.84 -23.95
C LYS A 642 -0.78 -4.50 -25.00
N PRO A 643 0.34 -3.85 -24.63
CA PRO A 643 1.47 -3.64 -25.52
C PRO A 643 2.04 -4.97 -26.03
N ILE A 644 2.44 -5.02 -27.31
CA ILE A 644 3.05 -6.22 -27.90
C ILE A 644 4.55 -6.20 -27.60
N ILE A 645 4.98 -7.07 -26.69
CA ILE A 645 6.37 -7.18 -26.24
C ILE A 645 7.16 -8.13 -27.16
N GLY A 646 8.17 -7.59 -27.85
CA GLY A 646 9.13 -8.36 -28.63
C GLY A 646 10.16 -9.08 -27.76
N LYS A 647 10.91 -9.99 -28.38
CA LYS A 647 12.03 -10.67 -27.70
C LYS A 647 13.09 -9.67 -27.23
N ALA A 648 13.60 -9.90 -26.03
CA ALA A 648 14.72 -9.14 -25.50
C ALA A 648 16.04 -9.55 -26.15
N THR A 649 17.03 -8.67 -26.04
CA THR A 649 18.40 -8.85 -26.54
C THR A 649 19.36 -8.38 -25.46
N ILE A 650 20.33 -9.21 -25.07
CA ILE A 650 21.32 -8.83 -24.04
C ILE A 650 22.36 -7.87 -24.60
N GLN A 651 22.61 -6.80 -23.85
CA GLN A 651 23.43 -5.65 -24.25
C GLN A 651 24.81 -5.72 -23.56
N THR A 652 25.51 -6.84 -23.78
CA THR A 652 26.78 -7.24 -23.12
C THR A 652 27.81 -6.12 -22.96
N ALA A 653 27.93 -5.23 -23.94
CA ALA A 653 28.86 -4.11 -23.92
C ALA A 653 28.67 -3.17 -22.72
N ALA A 654 27.45 -3.02 -22.20
CA ALA A 654 27.13 -2.14 -21.08
C ALA A 654 27.65 -2.64 -19.71
N THR A 655 27.88 -3.96 -19.56
CA THR A 655 28.11 -4.62 -18.27
C THR A 655 29.39 -5.46 -18.19
N LYS A 656 29.93 -5.94 -19.32
CA LYS A 656 31.12 -6.83 -19.37
C LYS A 656 32.32 -6.36 -18.52
N ASP A 657 32.67 -5.07 -18.59
CA ASP A 657 33.86 -4.52 -17.93
C ASP A 657 33.63 -4.26 -16.43
N LYS A 658 32.42 -4.57 -15.93
CA LYS A 658 31.97 -4.41 -14.53
C LYS A 658 31.82 -5.75 -13.82
N ALA A 659 32.32 -6.85 -14.39
CA ALA A 659 32.20 -8.21 -13.85
C ALA A 659 32.64 -8.36 -12.38
N LYS A 660 33.68 -7.63 -11.94
CA LYS A 660 34.14 -7.60 -10.53
C LYS A 660 33.11 -7.06 -9.54
N SER A 661 32.08 -6.33 -10.02
CA SER A 661 30.96 -5.83 -9.23
C SER A 661 29.64 -6.56 -9.54
N GLY A 662 29.69 -7.73 -10.20
CA GLY A 662 28.50 -8.48 -10.60
C GLY A 662 27.99 -8.19 -12.02
N GLY A 663 28.73 -7.43 -12.86
CA GLY A 663 28.32 -7.17 -14.25
C GLY A 663 28.29 -8.46 -15.09
N ALA A 664 27.11 -8.91 -15.50
CA ALA A 664 26.94 -10.13 -16.29
C ALA A 664 27.14 -9.85 -17.79
N SER A 665 27.84 -10.75 -18.49
CA SER A 665 28.10 -10.64 -19.93
C SER A 665 27.15 -11.47 -20.80
N THR A 666 26.59 -12.55 -20.24
CA THR A 666 25.78 -13.55 -20.93
C THR A 666 24.49 -13.85 -20.17
N LEU A 667 23.53 -14.47 -20.86
CA LEU A 667 22.31 -14.98 -20.23
C LEU A 667 22.61 -16.09 -19.20
N SER A 668 23.66 -16.87 -19.45
CA SER A 668 24.09 -18.00 -18.60
C SER A 668 24.55 -17.55 -17.20
N GLU A 669 25.26 -16.42 -17.11
CA GLU A 669 25.71 -15.86 -15.83
C GLU A 669 24.55 -15.44 -14.91
N LEU A 670 23.39 -15.14 -15.49
CA LEU A 670 22.14 -14.81 -14.77
C LEU A 670 21.39 -16.11 -14.44
N THR A 671 21.25 -17.02 -15.41
CA THR A 671 20.47 -18.25 -15.26
C THR A 671 21.12 -19.35 -14.41
N HIS A 672 22.44 -19.28 -14.19
CA HIS A 672 23.21 -20.20 -13.32
C HIS A 672 23.84 -19.48 -12.11
N THR A 673 23.14 -18.48 -11.56
CA THR A 673 23.60 -17.73 -10.39
C THR A 673 23.63 -18.62 -9.15
N LYS A 674 24.81 -18.91 -8.61
CA LYS A 674 24.94 -19.69 -7.37
C LYS A 674 24.42 -18.90 -6.17
N LEU A 675 23.69 -19.57 -5.30
CA LEU A 675 23.23 -19.06 -4.02
C LEU A 675 24.41 -18.86 -3.05
N LYS A 676 24.21 -18.07 -2.00
CA LYS A 676 25.21 -17.88 -0.94
C LYS A 676 25.57 -19.20 -0.22
N SER A 677 24.64 -20.15 -0.17
CA SER A 677 24.84 -21.51 0.31
C SER A 677 25.81 -22.35 -0.55
N GLY A 678 26.21 -21.86 -1.74
CA GLY A 678 27.02 -22.59 -2.71
C GLY A 678 26.20 -23.52 -3.61
N ALA A 679 24.93 -23.78 -3.29
CA ALA A 679 24.01 -24.50 -4.15
C ALA A 679 23.80 -23.76 -5.48
N GLU A 680 23.63 -24.51 -6.56
CA GLU A 680 23.17 -23.92 -7.81
C GLU A 680 21.68 -23.63 -7.70
N ALA A 681 21.33 -22.37 -7.49
CA ALA A 681 20.10 -21.91 -8.10
C ALA A 681 20.35 -21.91 -9.62
N HIS A 682 19.79 -22.92 -10.28
CA HIS A 682 19.11 -22.60 -11.52
C HIS A 682 18.19 -21.42 -11.20
N LEU A 683 18.38 -20.30 -11.89
CA LEU A 683 17.38 -19.25 -11.89
C LEU A 683 16.07 -19.94 -12.27
N ARG A 684 15.11 -19.98 -11.33
CA ARG A 684 13.72 -20.25 -11.69
C ARG A 684 13.45 -19.26 -12.80
N ILE A 685 13.30 -19.73 -14.03
CA ILE A 685 13.35 -18.89 -15.24
C ILE A 685 12.33 -17.73 -15.14
N GLY A 686 11.29 -17.94 -14.32
CA GLY A 686 10.35 -16.95 -13.79
C GLY A 686 10.82 -15.70 -13.03
N ILE A 687 12.04 -15.64 -12.50
CA ILE A 687 12.45 -14.49 -11.66
C ILE A 687 12.49 -13.18 -12.49
N LEU A 688 12.80 -13.29 -13.78
CA LEU A 688 12.72 -12.18 -14.75
C LEU A 688 12.06 -12.65 -16.06
N PRO A 689 10.80 -12.28 -16.36
CA PRO A 689 10.09 -12.71 -17.58
C PRO A 689 10.80 -12.26 -18.88
N ASP A 690 11.56 -11.18 -18.77
CA ASP A 690 12.29 -10.54 -19.86
C ASP A 690 13.50 -11.37 -20.32
N ILE A 691 14.20 -11.96 -19.36
CA ILE A 691 15.37 -12.82 -19.58
C ILE A 691 14.97 -14.10 -20.34
N GLN A 692 13.77 -14.65 -20.07
CA GLN A 692 13.30 -15.93 -20.65
C GLN A 692 13.33 -15.95 -22.18
N ASN A 693 13.02 -14.82 -22.80
CA ASN A 693 12.88 -14.68 -24.25
C ASN A 693 14.10 -14.01 -24.90
N THR A 694 15.22 -13.90 -24.18
CA THR A 694 16.38 -13.14 -24.64
C THR A 694 17.20 -13.86 -25.71
N THR A 695 17.56 -13.15 -26.78
CA THR A 695 18.54 -13.58 -27.79
C THR A 695 19.91 -12.96 -27.51
N VAL A 696 20.99 -13.72 -27.73
CA VAL A 696 22.37 -13.21 -27.58
C VAL A 696 22.90 -12.75 -28.94
N THR A 697 22.92 -11.43 -29.17
CA THR A 697 23.51 -10.83 -30.38
C THR A 697 24.94 -10.33 -30.08
N GLY A 698 25.86 -11.28 -29.92
CA GLY A 698 27.29 -11.03 -29.75
C GLY A 698 28.09 -12.10 -30.51
N GLY A 699 29.09 -11.68 -31.28
CA GLY A 699 29.85 -12.59 -32.14
C GLY A 699 30.72 -13.59 -31.37
N LYS A 700 31.20 -14.61 -32.09
CA LYS A 700 32.29 -15.48 -31.60
C LYS A 700 33.50 -14.62 -31.23
N ILE A 701 34.11 -14.94 -30.10
CA ILE A 701 35.51 -14.63 -29.76
C ILE A 701 36.30 -15.93 -29.97
#